data_AF-A0A953GL22-F1
#
_entry.id   AF-A0A953GL22-F1
#
_cell.length_a   1.000
_cell.length_b   1.000
_cell.length_c   1.000
_cell.angle_alpha   90.00
_cell.angle_beta   90.00
_cell.angle_gamma   90.00
#
_symmetry.space_group_name_H-M   'P 1'
#
loop_
_entity.id
_entity.type
_entity.pdbx_description
1 polymer ?
#
loop_
_entity_poly.entity_id
_entity_poly.type
_entity_poly.pdbx_seq_one_letter_code
_entity_poly.pdbx_strand_id
1 'polypeptide(L)'
;MVALQHGTAGSSQRQRQSGNSTDALSTPNDSQLARLVGHKEGPGAHGWIRVERIGWLGHLKRAFLGSKHPALILPRSASVSTGDLLRVSRNSAWVSCRNGEAQISPAYWAKERISLGSLALDFVVKEITENREYVAYDGLTDFHYRRRGLFGRTAKLILHNFHPSYPSVIGYVELAMPLFMNKSRSVVFDAPFRANGIGWERWDMPALRENIHLVVRVARVVVNPEFRGLGLGQLLIRHAAEFAKQRWQVAGLKPYFMEISADMLRFVPFADGAGMTYIGETEGNLKRVAEDMSYLLRNQGRVKRRDIVREDASGIVDKQVSRMESAARLMKRQGWNESDLFSRLAKLSEKAVLRDFDLFHEIVSLPKPTYMVGLIPEAQRFLEGRVRTLGLSHTHVTPKYLLAPIKSPIVLKNLSFSFRSSVRRTTKTHAVQQAFGISPDQFVHKVLQGLSLRIDSGEVLLITGSSGSGKSTLLRLLSRRQMGGAEGSLTFPDNFNSGVFESIRSKRAMIELFDGADVRSALHLLGVVGLSDAFVYLKRYAELSNGQQYRAMLAQLVSSGRNVWIADEFCANLDLVTANVVADRMQRMARRLGATLIVASSQPEAFAAALKPDHVVRLTTTWENRVESGDEYVRRLSKARVVFPARQVQISPTDLSCIRSGHMHSIFLRGRSDVEKGLLIFTGSGDSEPVTVTDVQYARANSLSTRDAASAGMSSVRELQEAVSLRFPRLARDGWITIVSFDSLAKHVS
;
A
#
# COMPACT_ATOMS: atom_id res chain seq x y z
N MET A 1 31.23 30.49 -8.80
CA MET A 1 32.18 31.61 -8.94
C MET A 1 31.64 32.75 -8.08
N VAL A 2 32.24 33.27 -7.03
CA VAL A 2 33.58 33.27 -6.39
C VAL A 2 33.26 33.67 -4.92
N ALA A 3 33.55 32.83 -3.92
CA ALA A 3 34.69 32.90 -2.96
C ALA A 3 34.55 34.05 -1.93
N LEU A 4 35.00 34.00 -0.66
CA LEU A 4 35.52 33.02 0.31
C LEU A 4 35.85 33.83 1.60
N GLN A 5 36.11 33.13 2.71
CA GLN A 5 36.81 33.55 3.95
C GLN A 5 36.02 34.34 5.02
N HIS A 6 36.24 34.19 6.34
CA HIS A 6 36.90 33.21 7.22
C HIS A 6 36.52 33.60 8.67
N GLY A 7 36.60 32.66 9.61
CA GLY A 7 36.54 32.97 11.05
C GLY A 7 36.65 31.72 11.93
N THR A 8 37.88 31.35 12.28
CA THR A 8 38.28 30.22 13.15
C THR A 8 38.63 30.67 14.58
N ALA A 9 38.21 29.89 15.58
CA ALA A 9 38.88 29.65 16.89
C ALA A 9 38.07 28.53 17.60
N GLY A 10 38.58 27.51 18.28
CA GLY A 10 39.94 27.11 18.67
C GLY A 10 39.89 26.43 20.06
N SER A 11 40.45 25.21 20.17
CA SER A 11 40.79 24.44 21.40
C SER A 11 39.63 23.73 22.16
N SER A 12 39.77 22.53 22.74
CA SER A 12 40.93 21.70 23.07
C SER A 12 40.60 20.20 23.19
N GLN A 13 41.66 19.40 23.04
CA GLN A 13 41.79 17.94 22.99
C GLN A 13 41.31 17.17 24.24
N ARG A 14 40.94 15.89 24.03
CA ARG A 14 41.67 14.76 24.63
C ARG A 14 41.49 13.47 23.82
N GLN A 15 42.61 13.02 23.26
CA GLN A 15 42.82 11.72 22.63
C GLN A 15 42.78 10.58 23.65
N ARG A 16 42.23 9.43 23.24
CA ARG A 16 42.82 8.12 23.53
C ARG A 16 42.85 7.30 22.22
N GLN A 17 44.06 7.01 21.77
CA GLN A 17 44.36 6.10 20.67
C GLN A 17 44.39 4.64 21.17
N SER A 18 43.86 3.75 20.35
CA SER A 18 44.35 2.39 20.08
C SER A 18 43.66 1.98 18.77
N GLY A 19 44.29 2.13 17.60
CA GLY A 19 45.34 1.24 17.13
C GLY A 19 44.68 0.07 16.39
N ASN A 20 44.47 0.20 15.07
CA ASN A 20 44.38 -0.93 14.16
C ASN A 20 44.76 -0.47 12.74
N SER A 21 45.77 -1.16 12.22
CA SER A 21 46.40 -1.01 10.92
C SER A 21 45.41 -1.19 9.77
N THR A 22 45.54 -0.30 8.80
CA THR A 22 45.03 -0.46 7.44
C THR A 22 45.88 -1.48 6.71
N ASP A 23 45.47 -2.75 6.72
CA ASP A 23 45.96 -3.72 5.74
C ASP A 23 45.08 -3.62 4.48
N ALA A 24 45.70 -3.07 3.43
CA ALA A 24 45.19 -3.14 2.07
C ALA A 24 45.21 -4.61 1.62
N LEU A 25 44.05 -5.26 1.65
CA LEU A 25 43.87 -6.56 1.00
C LEU A 25 43.75 -6.32 -0.51
N SER A 26 44.81 -6.71 -1.22
CA SER A 26 44.83 -6.88 -2.66
C SER A 26 43.70 -7.80 -3.12
N THR A 27 42.96 -7.36 -4.13
CA THR A 27 42.05 -8.20 -4.91
C THR A 27 42.85 -9.33 -5.57
N PRO A 28 42.45 -10.61 -5.45
CA PRO A 28 43.09 -11.67 -6.23
C PRO A 28 42.78 -11.48 -7.71
N ASN A 29 43.79 -11.63 -8.58
CA ASN A 29 43.61 -11.65 -10.04
C ASN A 29 42.74 -12.86 -10.47
N ASP A 30 41.77 -12.60 -11.35
CA ASP A 30 40.79 -13.58 -11.89
C ASP A 30 41.42 -14.80 -12.60
N SER A 31 42.72 -14.78 -12.91
CA SER A 31 43.42 -15.89 -13.57
C SER A 31 43.89 -17.01 -12.63
N GLN A 32 43.79 -16.86 -11.30
CA GLN A 32 44.05 -17.94 -10.34
C GLN A 32 42.79 -18.74 -9.95
N LEU A 33 41.59 -18.24 -10.23
CA LEU A 33 40.30 -18.93 -9.99
C LEU A 33 40.00 -20.01 -11.05
N ALA A 34 40.57 -19.91 -12.25
CA ALA A 34 40.31 -20.83 -13.37
C ALA A 34 41.03 -22.20 -13.25
N ARG A 35 41.88 -22.43 -12.24
CA ARG A 35 42.58 -23.71 -12.02
C ARG A 35 42.05 -24.56 -10.87
N LEU A 36 41.01 -24.11 -10.17
CA LEU A 36 40.43 -24.83 -9.02
C LEU A 36 39.11 -25.56 -9.32
N VAL A 37 38.51 -25.33 -10.50
CA VAL A 37 37.34 -26.10 -10.95
C VAL A 37 37.84 -27.30 -11.76
N GLY A 38 38.42 -28.25 -11.03
CA GLY A 38 38.61 -29.60 -11.54
C GLY A 38 37.24 -30.24 -11.74
N HIS A 39 36.80 -30.32 -13.00
CA HIS A 39 35.80 -31.30 -13.41
C HIS A 39 36.28 -32.70 -13.01
N LYS A 40 35.60 -33.33 -12.06
CA LYS A 40 35.42 -34.78 -12.03
C LYS A 40 33.97 -35.09 -11.69
N GLU A 41 33.44 -36.02 -12.47
CA GLU A 41 32.10 -36.60 -12.40
C GLU A 41 31.76 -37.10 -10.98
N GLY A 42 30.45 -37.17 -10.70
CA GLY A 42 29.86 -37.34 -9.36
C GLY A 42 30.39 -38.54 -8.55
N PRO A 43 30.23 -38.48 -7.21
CA PRO A 43 28.97 -38.95 -6.61
C PRO A 43 28.48 -38.10 -5.42
N GLY A 44 27.16 -38.05 -5.18
CA GLY A 44 26.62 -37.60 -3.88
C GLY A 44 25.31 -36.80 -3.95
N ALA A 45 24.20 -37.47 -3.72
CA ALA A 45 22.91 -36.87 -3.42
C ALA A 45 22.95 -36.03 -2.13
N HIS A 46 22.36 -34.84 -2.18
CA HIS A 46 21.66 -34.11 -1.10
C HIS A 46 22.16 -34.25 0.35
N GLY A 47 23.17 -33.47 0.74
CA GLY A 47 23.53 -33.23 2.14
C GLY A 47 22.95 -31.93 2.69
N TRP A 48 22.44 -31.95 3.91
CA TRP A 48 22.08 -30.73 4.66
C TRP A 48 23.35 -30.04 5.18
N ILE A 49 23.49 -28.74 4.93
CA ILE A 49 24.65 -27.93 5.34
C ILE A 49 24.23 -27.03 6.50
N ARG A 50 24.98 -27.08 7.61
CA ARG A 50 24.68 -26.26 8.78
C ARG A 50 25.19 -24.82 8.59
N VAL A 51 24.36 -23.84 8.92
CA VAL A 51 24.76 -22.43 8.96
C VAL A 51 25.60 -22.18 10.21
N GLU A 52 26.84 -21.75 10.04
CA GLU A 52 27.75 -21.49 11.18
C GLU A 52 27.57 -20.08 11.73
N ARG A 53 27.33 -19.11 10.85
CA ARG A 53 27.25 -17.71 11.22
C ARG A 53 26.36 -16.92 10.27
N ILE A 54 25.71 -15.89 10.80
CA ILE A 54 25.03 -14.87 10.02
C ILE A 54 25.81 -13.56 10.09
N GLY A 55 26.06 -12.95 8.93
CA GLY A 55 26.53 -11.57 8.79
C GLY A 55 25.50 -10.68 8.11
N TRP A 56 25.70 -9.37 8.19
CA TRP A 56 24.83 -8.37 7.55
C TRP A 56 25.64 -7.55 6.55
N LEU A 57 25.05 -7.27 5.39
CA LEU A 57 25.63 -6.44 4.34
C LEU A 57 24.62 -5.36 3.94
N GLY A 58 24.55 -4.27 4.70
CA GLY A 58 23.56 -3.23 4.47
C GLY A 58 22.15 -3.81 4.47
N HIS A 59 21.44 -3.76 3.34
CA HIS A 59 20.09 -4.29 3.14
C HIS A 59 20.02 -5.82 2.88
N LEU A 60 21.14 -6.54 2.86
CA LEU A 60 21.24 -7.99 2.64
C LEU A 60 21.80 -8.73 3.87
N LYS A 61 21.69 -10.06 3.83
CA LYS A 61 22.18 -11.01 4.84
C LYS A 61 23.20 -11.96 4.21
N ARG A 62 24.23 -12.36 4.96
CA ARG A 62 25.22 -13.37 4.58
C ARG A 62 25.08 -14.59 5.48
N ALA A 63 24.85 -15.77 4.94
CA ALA A 63 24.84 -17.03 5.67
C ALA A 63 26.13 -17.82 5.37
N PHE A 64 27.01 -17.93 6.35
CA PHE A 64 28.29 -18.65 6.22
C PHE A 64 28.06 -20.14 6.41
N LEU A 65 28.50 -20.93 5.43
CA LEU A 65 28.31 -22.38 5.36
C LEU A 65 29.66 -23.08 5.56
N GLY A 66 29.99 -23.53 6.77
CA GLY A 66 31.27 -24.24 6.98
C GLY A 66 32.53 -23.35 6.86
N SER A 67 33.67 -23.90 7.29
CA SER A 67 35.00 -23.26 7.14
C SER A 67 35.55 -23.25 5.71
N LYS A 68 34.91 -23.99 4.78
CA LYS A 68 35.37 -24.19 3.39
C LYS A 68 34.35 -23.81 2.30
N HIS A 69 33.11 -23.37 2.62
CA HIS A 69 32.15 -22.96 1.59
C HIS A 69 31.88 -21.45 1.59
N PRO A 70 31.56 -20.86 0.42
CA PRO A 70 31.21 -19.44 0.31
C PRO A 70 29.95 -19.10 1.13
N ALA A 71 29.79 -17.82 1.45
CA ALA A 71 28.62 -17.32 2.15
C ALA A 71 27.45 -17.08 1.18
N LEU A 72 26.29 -17.67 1.45
CA LEU A 72 25.07 -17.35 0.70
C LEU A 72 24.62 -15.92 1.02
N ILE A 73 24.53 -15.07 0.01
CA ILE A 73 23.90 -13.75 0.14
C ILE A 73 22.41 -13.89 -0.11
N LEU A 74 21.62 -13.41 0.85
CA LEU A 74 20.17 -13.56 0.87
C LEU A 74 19.51 -12.22 1.21
N PRO A 75 18.25 -12.01 0.83
CA PRO A 75 17.47 -10.88 1.35
C PRO A 75 17.46 -10.90 2.89
N ARG A 76 17.40 -9.72 3.53
CA ARG A 76 17.27 -9.65 5.00
C ARG A 76 16.07 -10.44 5.54
N SER A 77 15.01 -10.50 4.74
CA SER A 77 13.75 -11.22 4.98
C SER A 77 13.89 -12.75 4.93
N ALA A 78 14.97 -13.30 4.37
CA ALA A 78 15.18 -14.74 4.31
C ALA A 78 15.26 -15.34 5.72
N SER A 79 14.40 -16.34 5.98
CA SER A 79 14.22 -16.94 7.31
C SER A 79 15.30 -17.99 7.61
N VAL A 80 16.54 -17.51 7.75
CA VAL A 80 17.72 -18.31 8.10
C VAL A 80 18.46 -17.68 9.28
N SER A 81 18.92 -18.53 10.20
CA SER A 81 19.73 -18.22 11.39
C SER A 81 20.90 -19.19 11.53
N THR A 82 21.86 -18.83 12.37
CA THR A 82 22.92 -19.75 12.82
C THR A 82 22.30 -21.03 13.39
N GLY A 83 22.85 -22.17 12.99
CA GLY A 83 22.41 -23.50 13.40
C GLY A 83 21.39 -24.16 12.48
N ASP A 84 20.70 -23.39 11.61
CA ASP A 84 19.75 -23.93 10.64
C ASP A 84 20.45 -24.86 9.64
N LEU A 85 19.73 -25.87 9.15
CA LEU A 85 20.20 -26.80 8.13
C LEU A 85 19.67 -26.37 6.76
N LEU A 86 20.56 -26.17 5.81
CA LEU A 86 20.25 -25.74 4.45
C LEU A 86 20.44 -26.87 3.44
N ARG A 87 19.50 -26.96 2.51
CA ARG A 87 19.68 -27.68 1.26
C ARG A 87 19.89 -26.65 0.16
N VAL A 88 21.04 -26.67 -0.46
CA VAL A 88 21.40 -25.75 -1.55
C VAL A 88 21.41 -26.54 -2.85
N SER A 89 20.71 -26.02 -3.86
CA SER A 89 20.78 -26.47 -5.24
C SER A 89 21.36 -25.35 -6.10
N ARG A 90 21.63 -25.62 -7.38
CA ARG A 90 22.18 -24.61 -8.31
C ARG A 90 21.38 -23.30 -8.31
N ASN A 91 20.05 -23.37 -8.22
CA ASN A 91 19.16 -22.21 -8.42
C ASN A 91 18.22 -21.95 -7.25
N SER A 92 18.27 -22.73 -6.17
CA SER A 92 17.38 -22.53 -5.02
C SER A 92 17.99 -23.04 -3.74
N ALA A 93 17.60 -22.44 -2.63
CA ALA A 93 18.02 -22.87 -1.30
C ALA A 93 16.82 -22.97 -0.37
N TRP A 94 16.83 -23.98 0.49
CA TRP A 94 15.78 -24.28 1.44
C TRP A 94 16.35 -24.52 2.84
N VAL A 95 15.57 -24.17 3.86
CA VAL A 95 15.84 -24.49 5.26
C VAL A 95 14.99 -25.70 5.66
N SER A 96 15.60 -26.68 6.32
CA SER A 96 14.90 -27.83 6.89
C SER A 96 14.01 -27.40 8.05
N CYS A 97 12.77 -27.87 8.05
CA CYS A 97 11.82 -27.67 9.14
C CYS A 97 11.21 -29.03 9.54
N ARG A 98 10.78 -29.17 10.80
CA ARG A 98 10.09 -30.38 11.29
C ARG A 98 8.82 -30.70 10.50
N ASN A 99 8.17 -29.67 9.95
CA ASN A 99 6.94 -29.75 9.18
C ASN A 99 7.11 -29.38 7.70
N GLY A 100 8.29 -29.63 7.12
CA GLY A 100 8.56 -29.49 5.69
C GLY A 100 9.81 -28.67 5.39
N GLU A 101 9.80 -27.93 4.29
CA GLU A 101 10.94 -27.10 3.89
C GLU A 101 10.49 -25.65 3.63
N ALA A 102 11.33 -24.69 4.03
CA ALA A 102 11.09 -23.27 3.80
C ALA A 102 12.09 -22.74 2.77
N GLN A 103 11.59 -22.22 1.64
CA GLN A 103 12.44 -21.67 0.60
C GLN A 103 13.02 -20.32 1.04
N ILE A 104 14.34 -20.13 0.86
CA ILE A 104 15.03 -18.88 1.20
C ILE A 104 15.67 -18.20 -0.02
N SER A 105 15.77 -18.90 -1.14
CA SER A 105 16.26 -18.38 -2.42
C SER A 105 15.60 -19.15 -3.59
N PRO A 106 15.29 -18.50 -4.74
CA PRO A 106 15.51 -17.09 -5.07
C PRO A 106 14.62 -16.14 -4.25
N ALA A 107 14.86 -14.83 -4.30
CA ALA A 107 14.03 -13.87 -3.58
C ALA A 107 12.56 -13.94 -4.04
N TYR A 108 11.61 -13.80 -3.11
CA TYR A 108 10.19 -13.75 -3.42
C TYR A 108 9.87 -12.51 -4.24
N TRP A 109 9.08 -12.72 -5.29
CA TRP A 109 8.44 -11.66 -6.03
C TRP A 109 7.13 -12.15 -6.66
N ALA A 110 6.22 -11.22 -6.96
CA ALA A 110 5.00 -11.45 -7.70
C ALA A 110 4.63 -10.19 -8.49
N LYS A 111 4.14 -10.37 -9.73
CA LYS A 111 3.60 -9.29 -10.55
C LYS A 111 2.10 -9.19 -10.34
N GLU A 112 1.62 -7.97 -10.14
CA GLU A 112 0.21 -7.66 -9.97
C GLU A 112 -0.20 -6.54 -10.91
N ARG A 113 -1.47 -6.52 -11.31
CA ARG A 113 -2.05 -5.45 -12.13
C ARG A 113 -3.36 -4.99 -11.53
N ILE A 114 -3.51 -3.69 -11.37
CA ILE A 114 -4.78 -3.07 -10.98
C ILE A 114 -5.29 -2.26 -12.14
N SER A 115 -6.57 -2.45 -12.47
CA SER A 115 -7.27 -1.69 -13.51
C SER A 115 -8.40 -0.87 -12.90
N LEU A 116 -8.39 0.43 -13.19
CA LEU A 116 -9.36 1.42 -12.76
C LEU A 116 -9.83 2.18 -13.99
N GLY A 117 -10.98 1.78 -14.53
CA GLY A 117 -11.47 2.36 -15.77
C GLY A 117 -10.47 2.20 -16.93
N SER A 118 -9.96 3.32 -17.44
CA SER A 118 -8.97 3.39 -18.51
C SER A 118 -7.52 3.35 -18.01
N LEU A 119 -7.30 3.45 -16.70
CA LEU A 119 -5.99 3.39 -16.06
C LEU A 119 -5.63 1.94 -15.71
N ALA A 120 -4.45 1.48 -16.10
CA ALA A 120 -3.88 0.22 -15.66
C ALA A 120 -2.49 0.43 -15.05
N LEU A 121 -2.32 -0.03 -13.81
CA LEU A 121 -1.08 0.09 -13.04
C LEU A 121 -0.53 -1.31 -12.79
N ASP A 122 0.69 -1.56 -13.26
CA ASP A 122 1.44 -2.74 -12.88
C ASP A 122 2.21 -2.47 -11.57
N PHE A 123 2.28 -3.50 -10.73
CA PHE A 123 3.06 -3.50 -9.51
C PHE A 123 3.89 -4.77 -9.40
N VAL A 124 4.96 -4.70 -8.62
CA VAL A 124 5.73 -5.87 -8.20
C VAL A 124 5.77 -5.92 -6.68
N VAL A 125 5.23 -6.98 -6.09
CA VAL A 125 5.42 -7.28 -4.66
C VAL A 125 6.68 -8.12 -4.53
N LYS A 126 7.68 -7.70 -3.77
CA LYS A 126 8.94 -8.44 -3.64
C LYS A 126 9.63 -8.25 -2.29
N GLU A 127 10.57 -9.14 -1.99
CA GLU A 127 11.59 -8.89 -0.96
C GLU A 127 12.50 -7.73 -1.38
N ILE A 128 13.02 -6.99 -0.40
CA ILE A 128 14.00 -5.92 -0.66
C ILE A 128 15.33 -6.57 -1.07
N THR A 129 15.80 -6.26 -2.27
CA THR A 129 17.09 -6.77 -2.79
C THR A 129 18.07 -5.66 -3.13
N GLU A 130 17.61 -4.41 -3.16
CA GLU A 130 18.42 -3.25 -3.52
C GLU A 130 18.44 -2.19 -2.42
N ASN A 131 19.54 -1.42 -2.35
CA ASN A 131 19.68 -0.37 -1.34
C ASN A 131 18.69 0.78 -1.58
N ARG A 132 18.41 1.15 -2.84
CA ARG A 132 17.42 2.20 -3.15
C ARG A 132 16.00 1.84 -2.70
N GLU A 133 15.65 0.56 -2.78
CA GLU A 133 14.36 0.04 -2.29
C GLU A 133 14.30 0.13 -0.77
N TYR A 134 15.41 -0.18 -0.09
CA TYR A 134 15.52 -0.06 1.36
C TYR A 134 15.35 1.39 1.82
N VAL A 135 15.96 2.36 1.14
CA VAL A 135 15.81 3.80 1.42
C VAL A 135 14.37 4.28 1.15
N ALA A 136 13.77 3.86 0.03
CA ALA A 136 12.39 4.21 -0.30
C ALA A 136 11.38 3.63 0.70
N TYR A 137 11.60 2.39 1.15
CA TYR A 137 10.86 1.77 2.23
C TYR A 137 10.96 2.59 3.53
N ASP A 138 12.16 3.06 3.89
CA ASP A 138 12.37 3.83 5.13
C ASP A 138 11.55 5.12 5.13
N GLY A 139 11.49 5.84 4.01
CA GLY A 139 10.63 7.00 3.84
C GLY A 139 9.13 6.71 4.01
N LEU A 140 8.67 5.49 3.71
CA LEU A 140 7.28 5.10 3.98
C LEU A 140 7.00 4.84 5.46
N THR A 141 8.02 4.62 6.29
CA THR A 141 7.83 4.40 7.73
C THR A 141 7.31 5.65 8.44
N ASP A 142 7.48 6.83 7.84
CA ASP A 142 6.91 8.09 8.33
C ASP A 142 5.39 8.12 8.31
N PHE A 143 4.75 7.34 7.42
CA PHE A 143 3.29 7.18 7.41
C PHE A 143 2.78 6.21 8.48
N HIS A 144 3.67 5.60 9.28
CA HIS A 144 3.28 4.72 10.38
C HIS A 144 3.41 5.41 11.74
N TYR A 145 2.29 5.60 12.44
CA TYR A 145 2.20 6.31 13.73
C TYR A 145 3.00 5.69 14.90
N ARG A 146 3.61 4.50 14.74
CA ARG A 146 4.49 3.88 15.76
C ARG A 146 5.87 3.53 15.18
N ARG A 147 6.88 4.35 15.48
CA ARG A 147 8.29 4.18 15.06
C ARG A 147 9.12 3.14 15.86
N ARG A 148 8.51 2.31 16.71
CA ARG A 148 9.27 1.36 17.55
C ARG A 148 9.85 0.20 16.72
N GLY A 149 11.10 -0.18 16.97
CA GLY A 149 11.68 -1.40 16.41
C GLY A 149 10.88 -2.64 16.81
N LEU A 150 10.81 -3.63 15.91
CA LEU A 150 10.26 -4.94 16.22
C LEU A 150 11.37 -5.85 16.76
N PHE A 151 11.04 -6.66 17.76
CA PHE A 151 11.96 -7.65 18.33
C PHE A 151 11.82 -9.00 17.62
N GLY A 152 12.92 -9.75 17.55
CA GLY A 152 12.96 -11.09 16.95
C GLY A 152 13.06 -11.06 15.42
N ARG A 153 12.74 -12.21 14.80
CA ARG A 153 12.78 -12.37 13.33
C ARG A 153 11.68 -11.52 12.69
N THR A 154 12.04 -10.80 11.62
CA THR A 154 11.12 -10.03 10.78
C THR A 154 11.40 -10.27 9.30
N ALA A 155 10.36 -10.12 8.48
CA ALA A 155 10.47 -10.12 7.02
C ALA A 155 9.66 -8.96 6.46
N LYS A 156 10.20 -8.32 5.43
CA LYS A 156 9.61 -7.15 4.77
C LYS A 156 9.38 -7.49 3.30
N LEU A 157 8.16 -7.26 2.85
CA LEU A 157 7.81 -7.22 1.43
C LEU A 157 7.39 -5.81 1.08
N ILE A 158 7.86 -5.34 -0.08
CA ILE A 158 7.56 -4.01 -0.62
C ILE A 158 6.66 -4.13 -1.84
N LEU A 159 5.91 -3.07 -2.12
CA LEU A 159 5.13 -2.88 -3.34
C LEU A 159 5.82 -1.84 -4.23
N HIS A 160 6.50 -2.31 -5.26
CA HIS A 160 7.14 -1.49 -6.28
C HIS A 160 6.11 -1.05 -7.33
N ASN A 161 6.19 0.20 -7.78
CA ASN A 161 5.36 0.75 -8.85
C ASN A 161 6.22 1.39 -9.94
N PHE A 162 5.64 1.50 -11.14
CA PHE A 162 6.32 2.00 -12.33
C PHE A 162 5.80 3.37 -12.80
N HIS A 163 4.97 4.03 -11.98
CA HIS A 163 4.46 5.34 -12.35
C HIS A 163 5.55 6.41 -12.13
N PRO A 164 5.90 7.21 -13.15
CA PRO A 164 7.07 8.09 -13.09
C PRO A 164 6.94 9.23 -12.07
N SER A 165 5.71 9.68 -11.80
CA SER A 165 5.44 10.78 -10.86
C SER A 165 5.38 10.35 -9.37
N TYR A 166 5.50 9.06 -9.04
CA TYR A 166 5.42 8.57 -7.66
C TYR A 166 6.71 7.87 -7.22
N PRO A 167 7.00 7.81 -5.91
CA PRO A 167 8.18 7.09 -5.39
C PRO A 167 8.13 5.63 -5.80
N SER A 168 9.26 4.99 -6.14
CA SER A 168 9.31 3.61 -6.64
C SER A 168 8.68 2.57 -5.70
N VAL A 169 8.68 2.82 -4.39
CA VAL A 169 7.98 2.00 -3.39
C VAL A 169 6.80 2.79 -2.84
N ILE A 170 5.59 2.23 -2.95
CA ILE A 170 4.33 2.88 -2.51
C ILE A 170 3.62 2.11 -1.40
N GLY A 171 4.15 0.97 -0.97
CA GLY A 171 3.59 0.22 0.15
C GLY A 171 4.53 -0.86 0.65
N TYR A 172 4.27 -1.36 1.85
CA TYR A 172 4.99 -2.50 2.42
C TYR A 172 4.15 -3.26 3.44
N VAL A 173 4.53 -4.51 3.68
CA VAL A 173 4.05 -5.35 4.77
C VAL A 173 5.24 -5.92 5.54
N GLU A 174 5.15 -5.87 6.87
CA GLU A 174 6.18 -6.40 7.77
C GLU A 174 5.61 -7.56 8.57
N LEU A 175 6.17 -8.75 8.36
CA LEU A 175 5.93 -9.95 9.14
C LEU A 175 6.89 -9.98 10.33
N ALA A 176 6.41 -10.51 11.45
CA ALA A 176 7.20 -10.67 12.66
C ALA A 176 6.79 -11.94 13.41
N MET A 177 7.64 -12.34 14.35
CA MET A 177 7.27 -13.33 15.36
C MET A 177 5.98 -12.92 16.09
N PRO A 178 5.14 -13.91 16.47
CA PRO A 178 3.89 -13.65 17.18
C PRO A 178 4.20 -13.17 18.60
N LEU A 179 3.26 -12.44 19.19
CA LEU A 179 3.35 -12.11 20.61
C LEU A 179 3.09 -13.38 21.43
N PHE A 180 3.91 -13.62 22.45
CA PHE A 180 3.81 -14.81 23.30
C PHE A 180 2.39 -14.95 23.89
N MET A 181 1.84 -13.85 24.41
CA MET A 181 0.47 -13.80 24.94
C MET A 181 -0.48 -13.10 23.96
N ASN A 182 -1.54 -13.79 23.58
CA ASN A 182 -2.68 -13.24 22.82
C ASN A 182 -3.95 -13.99 23.22
N LYS A 183 -4.88 -13.30 23.88
CA LYS A 183 -6.12 -13.91 24.41
C LYS A 183 -7.02 -14.47 23.32
N SER A 184 -7.27 -13.71 22.26
CA SER A 184 -8.10 -14.15 21.11
C SER A 184 -7.59 -15.46 20.53
N ARG A 185 -6.27 -15.52 20.27
CA ARG A 185 -5.64 -16.75 19.77
C ARG A 185 -5.80 -17.90 20.76
N SER A 186 -5.56 -17.65 22.05
CA SER A 186 -5.63 -18.69 23.07
C SER A 186 -7.03 -19.31 23.14
N VAL A 187 -8.09 -18.50 23.06
CA VAL A 187 -9.49 -18.97 23.03
C VAL A 187 -9.78 -19.81 21.78
N VAL A 188 -9.33 -19.37 20.60
CA VAL A 188 -9.54 -20.13 19.36
C VAL A 188 -8.77 -21.44 19.37
N PHE A 189 -7.51 -21.42 19.82
CA PHE A 189 -6.62 -22.57 19.81
C PHE A 189 -6.92 -23.59 20.91
N ASP A 190 -7.70 -23.24 21.93
CA ASP A 190 -8.08 -24.16 23.00
C ASP A 190 -9.09 -25.22 22.55
N ALA A 191 -8.62 -26.11 21.68
CA ALA A 191 -9.29 -27.27 21.12
C ALA A 191 -8.23 -28.16 20.43
N PRO A 192 -8.50 -29.47 20.25
CA PRO A 192 -7.59 -30.37 19.56
C PRO A 192 -7.28 -29.93 18.12
N PHE A 193 -6.00 -29.92 17.76
CA PHE A 193 -5.51 -29.65 16.42
C PHE A 193 -4.35 -30.59 16.08
N ARG A 194 -4.32 -31.13 14.85
CA ARG A 194 -3.21 -31.94 14.35
C ARG A 194 -3.01 -31.70 12.85
N ALA A 195 -1.76 -31.48 12.44
CA ALA A 195 -1.34 -31.41 11.04
C ALA A 195 0.15 -31.75 10.91
N ASN A 196 0.53 -32.56 9.91
CA ASN A 196 1.92 -32.93 9.60
C ASN A 196 2.75 -33.37 10.84
N GLY A 197 2.16 -34.18 11.72
CA GLY A 197 2.81 -34.68 12.93
C GLY A 197 2.99 -33.66 14.06
N ILE A 198 2.44 -32.45 13.93
CA ILE A 198 2.45 -31.41 14.94
C ILE A 198 1.01 -31.12 15.38
N GLY A 199 0.79 -30.95 16.68
CA GLY A 199 -0.53 -30.71 17.20
C GLY A 199 -0.55 -30.49 18.70
N TRP A 200 -1.75 -30.24 19.22
CA TRP A 200 -2.02 -30.10 20.64
C TRP A 200 -3.45 -30.56 20.92
N GLU A 201 -3.74 -30.99 22.14
CA GLU A 201 -5.10 -31.35 22.57
C GLU A 201 -5.83 -30.14 23.20
N ARG A 202 -5.08 -29.28 23.88
CA ARG A 202 -5.55 -28.03 24.49
C ARG A 202 -4.45 -26.97 24.40
N TRP A 203 -4.80 -25.70 24.53
CA TRP A 203 -3.84 -24.60 24.38
C TRP A 203 -3.34 -24.08 25.73
N ASP A 204 -2.59 -24.92 26.44
CA ASP A 204 -1.96 -24.60 27.72
C ASP A 204 -0.51 -24.06 27.57
N MET A 205 0.13 -23.71 28.68
CA MET A 205 1.49 -23.13 28.66
C MET A 205 2.55 -24.05 28.02
N PRO A 206 2.57 -25.38 28.28
CA PRO A 206 3.40 -26.31 27.52
C PRO A 206 3.14 -26.27 26.01
N ALA A 207 1.87 -26.43 25.58
CA ALA A 207 1.52 -26.40 24.16
C ALA A 207 1.91 -25.08 23.51
N LEU A 208 1.69 -23.95 24.19
CA LEU A 208 2.07 -22.63 23.72
C LEU A 208 3.58 -22.51 23.53
N ARG A 209 4.41 -22.94 24.49
CA ARG A 209 5.87 -22.86 24.38
C ARG A 209 6.41 -23.67 23.20
N GLU A 210 5.82 -24.84 22.96
CA GLU A 210 6.24 -25.72 21.87
C GLU A 210 5.75 -25.22 20.50
N ASN A 211 4.52 -24.70 20.42
CA ASN A 211 3.82 -24.48 19.15
C ASN A 211 3.67 -23.01 18.76
N ILE A 212 4.15 -22.05 19.56
CA ILE A 212 4.00 -20.61 19.26
C ILE A 212 4.57 -20.23 17.87
N HIS A 213 5.61 -20.92 17.41
CA HIS A 213 6.25 -20.65 16.12
C HIS A 213 5.45 -21.17 14.91
N LEU A 214 4.34 -21.88 15.12
CA LEU A 214 3.35 -22.18 14.07
C LEU A 214 2.50 -20.95 13.70
N VAL A 215 2.69 -19.83 14.40
CA VAL A 215 2.00 -18.58 14.11
C VAL A 215 3.00 -17.54 13.63
N VAL A 216 2.65 -16.82 12.57
CA VAL A 216 3.34 -15.60 12.14
C VAL A 216 2.40 -14.42 12.30
N ARG A 217 2.93 -13.24 12.60
CA ARG A 217 2.13 -12.02 12.77
C ARG A 217 2.45 -11.00 11.69
N VAL A 218 1.42 -10.45 11.06
CA VAL A 218 1.53 -9.20 10.32
C VAL A 218 1.65 -8.05 11.32
N ALA A 219 2.84 -7.49 11.45
CA ALA A 219 3.12 -6.42 12.39
C ALA A 219 2.73 -5.04 11.85
N ARG A 220 2.90 -4.83 10.54
CA ARG A 220 2.59 -3.56 9.87
C ARG A 220 2.12 -3.80 8.45
N VAL A 221 1.17 -2.97 8.01
CA VAL A 221 0.80 -2.79 6.60
C VAL A 221 0.69 -1.30 6.36
N VAL A 222 1.43 -0.78 5.37
CA VAL A 222 1.44 0.63 5.04
C VAL A 222 1.28 0.79 3.53
N VAL A 223 0.42 1.72 3.14
CA VAL A 223 0.18 2.10 1.74
C VAL A 223 0.21 3.62 1.66
N ASN A 224 0.89 4.14 0.64
CA ASN A 224 0.97 5.55 0.30
C ASN A 224 -0.46 6.14 0.23
N PRO A 225 -0.73 7.28 0.89
CA PRO A 225 -2.05 7.89 0.94
C PRO A 225 -2.75 8.02 -0.42
N GLU A 226 -2.03 8.38 -1.49
CA GLU A 226 -2.64 8.61 -2.81
C GLU A 226 -3.21 7.32 -3.42
N PHE A 227 -2.63 6.16 -3.09
CA PHE A 227 -3.07 4.85 -3.58
C PHE A 227 -4.04 4.13 -2.62
N ARG A 228 -4.40 4.75 -1.48
CA ARG A 228 -5.35 4.14 -0.53
C ARG A 228 -6.74 4.03 -1.16
N GLY A 229 -7.17 2.79 -1.35
CA GLY A 229 -8.47 2.46 -1.96
C GLY A 229 -8.44 1.50 -3.11
N LEU A 230 -7.24 1.27 -3.63
CA LEU A 230 -7.01 0.30 -4.69
C LEU A 230 -6.93 -1.14 -4.17
N GLY A 231 -7.26 -1.39 -2.90
CA GLY A 231 -7.11 -2.71 -2.29
C GLY A 231 -5.64 -3.13 -2.06
N LEU A 232 -4.66 -2.22 -2.18
CA LEU A 232 -3.24 -2.55 -2.01
C LEU A 232 -2.90 -3.15 -0.64
N GLY A 233 -3.59 -2.75 0.42
CA GLY A 233 -3.43 -3.37 1.75
C GLY A 233 -3.88 -4.84 1.77
N GLN A 234 -5.00 -5.16 1.11
CA GLN A 234 -5.48 -6.53 0.97
C GLN A 234 -4.52 -7.37 0.12
N LEU A 235 -4.03 -6.79 -0.98
CA LEU A 235 -3.02 -7.40 -1.84
C LEU A 235 -1.74 -7.73 -1.07
N LEU A 236 -1.19 -6.77 -0.31
CA LEU A 236 -0.01 -6.97 0.52
C LEU A 236 -0.21 -8.10 1.56
N ILE A 237 -1.37 -8.20 2.22
CA ILE A 237 -1.66 -9.29 3.16
C ILE A 237 -1.70 -10.65 2.45
N ARG A 238 -2.32 -10.73 1.26
CA ARG A 238 -2.37 -11.99 0.49
C ARG A 238 -0.97 -12.47 0.10
N HIS A 239 -0.10 -11.58 -0.39
CA HIS A 239 1.29 -11.94 -0.68
C HIS A 239 2.10 -12.24 0.58
N ALA A 240 1.82 -11.58 1.72
CA ALA A 240 2.44 -11.92 2.99
C ALA A 240 2.05 -13.33 3.46
N ALA A 241 0.80 -13.76 3.25
CA ALA A 241 0.35 -15.12 3.54
C ALA A 241 1.10 -16.14 2.67
N GLU A 242 1.20 -15.89 1.37
CA GLU A 242 1.90 -16.80 0.44
C GLU A 242 3.40 -16.87 0.75
N PHE A 243 4.03 -15.72 1.00
CA PHE A 243 5.42 -15.66 1.46
C PHE A 243 5.59 -16.45 2.76
N ALA A 244 4.72 -16.26 3.75
CA ALA A 244 4.82 -16.96 5.02
C ALA A 244 4.72 -18.47 4.86
N LYS A 245 3.74 -18.94 4.08
CA LYS A 245 3.51 -20.35 3.78
C LYS A 245 4.73 -21.02 3.13
N GLN A 246 5.39 -20.33 2.21
CA GLN A 246 6.49 -20.90 1.43
C GLN A 246 7.87 -20.72 2.11
N ARG A 247 8.07 -19.60 2.83
CA ARG A 247 9.42 -19.07 3.12
C ARG A 247 9.66 -18.69 4.57
N TRP A 248 8.61 -18.49 5.36
CA TRP A 248 8.77 -18.19 6.79
C TRP A 248 9.01 -19.47 7.58
N GLN A 249 10.01 -19.44 8.45
CA GLN A 249 10.19 -20.42 9.51
C GLN A 249 10.72 -19.72 10.75
N VAL A 250 10.50 -20.30 11.93
CA VAL A 250 11.19 -19.92 13.17
C VAL A 250 11.41 -21.20 13.97
N ALA A 251 12.62 -21.40 14.51
CA ALA A 251 12.98 -22.57 15.31
C ALA A 251 12.67 -23.91 14.61
N GLY A 252 12.88 -23.98 13.29
CA GLY A 252 12.62 -25.19 12.50
C GLY A 252 11.14 -25.50 12.30
N LEU A 253 10.25 -24.53 12.50
CA LEU A 253 8.81 -24.67 12.29
C LEU A 253 8.32 -23.66 11.24
N LYS A 254 7.60 -24.17 10.24
CA LYS A 254 6.80 -23.37 9.32
C LYS A 254 5.47 -22.97 9.97
N PRO A 255 4.93 -21.79 9.66
CA PRO A 255 3.69 -21.33 10.23
C PRO A 255 2.49 -22.06 9.60
N TYR A 256 1.50 -22.40 10.42
CA TYR A 256 0.18 -22.86 9.99
C TYR A 256 -0.86 -21.74 10.04
N PHE A 257 -0.62 -20.70 10.83
CA PHE A 257 -1.53 -19.58 11.00
C PHE A 257 -0.80 -18.26 10.81
N MET A 258 -1.49 -17.28 10.23
CA MET A 258 -1.05 -15.90 10.20
C MET A 258 -2.07 -15.02 10.92
N GLU A 259 -1.62 -14.21 11.89
CA GLU A 259 -2.47 -13.29 12.66
C GLU A 259 -2.14 -11.82 12.38
N ILE A 260 -3.12 -10.93 12.57
CA ILE A 260 -2.94 -9.48 12.58
C ILE A 260 -3.81 -8.87 13.68
N SER A 261 -3.24 -7.95 14.46
CA SER A 261 -3.96 -7.20 15.49
C SER A 261 -3.66 -5.71 15.37
N ALA A 262 -4.66 -4.90 15.01
CA ALA A 262 -4.49 -3.46 14.86
C ALA A 262 -5.80 -2.71 15.13
N ASP A 263 -5.69 -1.50 15.70
CA ASP A 263 -6.82 -0.64 16.01
C ASP A 263 -7.62 -0.29 14.74
N MET A 264 -6.92 -0.10 13.63
CA MET A 264 -7.47 0.24 12.32
C MET A 264 -8.38 -0.86 11.73
N LEU A 265 -8.22 -2.12 12.13
CA LEU A 265 -9.06 -3.23 11.66
C LEU A 265 -10.50 -3.13 12.14
N ARG A 266 -10.76 -2.29 13.15
CA ARG A 266 -12.10 -2.00 13.63
C ARG A 266 -12.92 -1.20 12.61
N PHE A 267 -12.22 -0.40 11.80
CA PHE A 267 -12.84 0.62 10.96
C PHE A 267 -12.68 0.32 9.47
N VAL A 268 -11.61 -0.39 9.09
CA VAL A 268 -11.27 -0.68 7.70
C VAL A 268 -11.20 -2.21 7.50
N PRO A 269 -12.08 -2.80 6.68
CA PRO A 269 -12.17 -4.25 6.48
C PRO A 269 -11.10 -4.79 5.50
N PHE A 270 -9.84 -4.36 5.65
CA PHE A 270 -8.77 -4.80 4.73
C PHE A 270 -8.20 -6.18 5.09
N ALA A 271 -8.35 -6.65 6.33
CA ALA A 271 -8.01 -8.03 6.68
C ALA A 271 -9.10 -9.00 6.15
N ASP A 272 -10.39 -8.66 6.32
CA ASP A 272 -11.50 -9.45 5.78
C ASP A 272 -11.40 -9.57 4.25
N GLY A 273 -11.17 -8.45 3.56
CA GLY A 273 -11.01 -8.44 2.11
C GLY A 273 -9.77 -9.20 1.61
N ALA A 274 -8.83 -9.53 2.51
CA ALA A 274 -7.69 -10.40 2.22
C ALA A 274 -7.96 -11.88 2.54
N GLY A 275 -9.17 -12.23 3.00
CA GLY A 275 -9.56 -13.60 3.37
C GLY A 275 -9.23 -13.99 4.81
N MET A 276 -8.89 -13.03 5.68
CA MET A 276 -8.65 -13.32 7.10
C MET A 276 -9.98 -13.35 7.88
N THR A 277 -10.06 -14.23 8.87
CA THR A 277 -11.23 -14.41 9.73
C THR A 277 -11.02 -13.71 11.07
N TYR A 278 -12.04 -13.01 11.57
CA TYR A 278 -11.99 -12.42 12.90
C TYR A 278 -11.99 -13.49 14.00
N ILE A 279 -11.14 -13.31 15.01
CA ILE A 279 -10.98 -14.25 16.13
C ILE A 279 -11.19 -13.64 17.52
N GLY A 280 -11.66 -12.39 17.60
CA GLY A 280 -11.88 -11.68 18.87
C GLY A 280 -10.95 -10.48 19.08
N GLU A 281 -11.02 -9.88 20.26
CA GLU A 281 -10.19 -8.72 20.61
C GLU A 281 -9.07 -9.09 21.59
N THR A 282 -7.89 -8.49 21.41
CA THR A 282 -6.79 -8.68 22.35
C THR A 282 -7.22 -8.25 23.74
N GLU A 283 -6.62 -8.84 24.77
CA GLU A 283 -6.79 -8.35 26.14
C GLU A 283 -6.25 -6.92 26.21
N GLY A 284 -7.16 -5.95 26.34
CA GLY A 284 -6.79 -4.60 26.74
C GLY A 284 -5.98 -4.68 28.03
N ASN A 285 -5.11 -3.72 28.29
CA ASN A 285 -4.26 -3.79 29.46
C ASN A 285 -4.86 -3.10 30.68
N LEU A 286 -6.10 -2.61 30.62
CA LEU A 286 -6.61 -1.63 31.57
C LEU A 286 -6.77 -2.23 32.99
N LYS A 287 -7.38 -3.42 33.10
CA LYS A 287 -7.44 -4.20 34.35
C LYS A 287 -6.05 -4.64 34.83
N ARG A 288 -5.25 -5.19 33.92
CA ARG A 288 -3.88 -5.64 34.23
C ARG A 288 -2.94 -4.51 34.64
N VAL A 289 -3.08 -3.32 34.09
CA VAL A 289 -2.32 -2.12 34.47
C VAL A 289 -2.74 -1.67 35.85
N ALA A 290 -4.04 -1.66 36.16
CA ALA A 290 -4.52 -1.37 37.50
C ALA A 290 -3.95 -2.35 38.55
N GLU A 291 -3.86 -3.64 38.21
CA GLU A 291 -3.33 -4.70 39.07
C GLU A 291 -1.77 -4.68 39.17
N ASP A 292 -1.06 -4.68 38.03
CA ASP A 292 0.41 -4.81 37.92
C ASP A 292 1.16 -3.53 38.34
N MET A 293 0.56 -2.33 38.18
CA MET A 293 1.28 -1.07 38.47
C MET A 293 1.63 -0.91 39.95
N SER A 294 0.82 -1.46 40.85
CA SER A 294 1.07 -1.36 42.28
C SER A 294 2.35 -2.10 42.70
N TYR A 295 2.67 -3.20 42.03
CA TYR A 295 3.89 -3.97 42.28
C TYR A 295 5.12 -3.29 41.68
N LEU A 296 5.01 -2.76 40.45
CA LEU A 296 6.13 -2.16 39.74
C LEU A 296 6.53 -0.79 40.27
N LEU A 297 5.56 0.08 40.62
CA LEU A 297 5.83 1.39 41.23
C LEU A 297 6.50 1.25 42.60
N ARG A 298 6.00 0.35 43.45
CA ARG A 298 6.61 0.02 44.75
C ARG A 298 8.04 -0.51 44.65
N ASN A 299 8.40 -1.11 43.51
CA ASN A 299 9.73 -1.68 43.26
C ASN A 299 10.56 -0.86 42.26
N GLN A 300 10.20 0.39 41.96
CA GLN A 300 10.85 1.21 40.92
C GLN A 300 12.37 1.33 41.11
N GLY A 301 12.84 1.46 42.36
CA GLY A 301 14.27 1.52 42.69
C GLY A 301 15.03 0.21 42.44
N ARG A 302 14.36 -0.94 42.51
CA ARG A 302 14.93 -2.27 42.23
C ARG A 302 14.89 -2.59 40.74
N VAL A 303 13.86 -2.14 40.04
CA VAL A 303 13.78 -2.22 38.57
C VAL A 303 14.85 -1.37 37.89
N LYS A 304 15.09 -0.13 38.39
CA LYS A 304 16.19 0.73 37.91
C LYS A 304 17.58 0.12 38.11
N ARG A 305 17.75 -0.68 39.16
CA ARG A 305 18.97 -1.45 39.47
C ARG A 305 19.06 -2.79 38.73
N ARG A 306 18.04 -3.14 37.92
CA ARG A 306 17.87 -4.43 37.22
C ARG A 306 17.69 -5.66 38.12
N ASP A 307 17.51 -5.49 39.43
CA ASP A 307 17.34 -6.58 40.41
C ASP A 307 16.11 -7.48 40.16
N ILE A 308 15.14 -7.00 39.37
CA ILE A 308 13.85 -7.67 39.09
C ILE A 308 13.72 -8.03 37.61
N VAL A 309 14.62 -7.53 36.75
CA VAL A 309 14.61 -7.81 35.31
C VAL A 309 15.49 -9.05 35.09
N ARG A 310 14.89 -10.24 35.02
CA ARG A 310 15.62 -11.43 34.54
C ARG A 310 16.09 -11.15 33.11
N GLU A 311 17.38 -11.33 32.85
CA GLU A 311 18.04 -11.01 31.58
C GLU A 311 17.43 -11.71 30.34
N ASP A 312 16.63 -12.76 30.55
CA ASP A 312 16.04 -13.56 29.46
C ASP A 312 14.59 -13.19 29.08
N ALA A 313 13.94 -12.26 29.79
CA ALA A 313 12.51 -11.97 29.63
C ALA A 313 12.23 -10.80 28.65
N SER A 314 12.63 -10.94 27.38
CA SER A 314 12.41 -9.89 26.37
C SER A 314 10.92 -9.67 26.03
N GLY A 315 10.46 -8.41 26.08
CA GLY A 315 9.23 -7.94 25.42
C GLY A 315 8.00 -7.64 26.28
N ILE A 316 7.70 -8.40 27.34
CA ILE A 316 6.60 -8.07 28.29
C ILE A 316 7.12 -7.20 29.43
N VAL A 317 8.26 -7.57 30.00
CA VAL A 317 8.93 -6.80 31.07
C VAL A 317 9.33 -5.43 30.56
N ASP A 318 9.93 -5.32 29.37
CA ASP A 318 10.29 -4.02 28.77
C ASP A 318 9.09 -3.09 28.56
N LYS A 319 7.93 -3.66 28.18
CA LYS A 319 6.69 -2.89 28.05
C LYS A 319 6.13 -2.48 29.41
N GLN A 320 6.22 -3.34 30.41
CA GLN A 320 5.83 -3.04 31.79
C GLN A 320 6.72 -1.94 32.39
N VAL A 321 8.04 -2.01 32.16
CA VAL A 321 9.03 -0.98 32.55
C VAL A 321 8.75 0.33 31.83
N SER A 322 8.56 0.31 30.50
CA SER A 322 8.22 1.51 29.74
C SER A 322 6.92 2.17 30.21
N ARG A 323 5.88 1.37 30.55
CA ARG A 323 4.63 1.89 31.11
C ARG A 323 4.81 2.48 32.51
N MET A 324 5.62 1.84 33.35
CA MET A 324 5.99 2.34 34.68
C MET A 324 6.73 3.68 34.58
N GLU A 325 7.69 3.81 33.66
CA GLU A 325 8.40 5.07 33.42
C GLU A 325 7.46 6.18 32.93
N SER A 326 6.54 5.84 32.03
CA SER A 326 5.49 6.77 31.60
C SER A 326 4.55 7.16 32.74
N ALA A 327 4.16 6.23 33.60
CA ALA A 327 3.37 6.49 34.81
C ALA A 327 4.10 7.42 35.79
N ALA A 328 5.36 7.15 36.10
CA ALA A 328 6.16 7.99 36.99
C ALA A 328 6.34 9.41 36.42
N ARG A 329 6.56 9.54 35.11
CA ARG A 329 6.60 10.85 34.43
C ARG A 329 5.26 11.58 34.51
N LEU A 330 4.16 10.87 34.34
CA LEU A 330 2.82 11.44 34.46
C LEU A 330 2.54 11.93 35.89
N MET A 331 2.82 11.12 36.91
CA MET A 331 2.67 11.48 38.32
C MET A 331 3.46 12.74 38.66
N LYS A 332 4.73 12.80 38.24
CA LYS A 332 5.58 13.97 38.44
C LYS A 332 5.04 15.22 37.73
N ARG A 333 4.55 15.10 36.49
CA ARG A 333 4.00 16.22 35.72
C ARG A 333 2.69 16.77 36.32
N GLN A 334 1.87 15.90 36.92
CA GLN A 334 0.55 16.26 37.41
C GLN A 334 0.49 16.48 38.93
N GLY A 335 1.61 16.29 39.64
CA GLY A 335 1.66 16.38 41.11
C GLY A 335 0.86 15.29 41.81
N TRP A 336 0.64 14.15 41.15
CA TRP A 336 -0.18 13.05 41.69
C TRP A 336 0.63 12.10 42.55
N ASN A 337 0.02 11.62 43.63
CA ASN A 337 0.52 10.45 44.35
C ASN A 337 -0.02 9.15 43.72
N GLU A 338 0.40 8.00 44.25
CA GLU A 338 0.00 6.70 43.72
C GLU A 338 -1.53 6.48 43.81
N SER A 339 -2.13 6.89 44.94
CA SER A 339 -3.58 6.76 45.17
C SER A 339 -4.40 7.54 44.13
N ASP A 340 -3.98 8.77 43.81
CA ASP A 340 -4.61 9.61 42.78
C ASP A 340 -4.59 8.94 41.40
N LEU A 341 -3.45 8.35 41.04
CA LEU A 341 -3.26 7.63 39.78
C LEU A 341 -4.17 6.40 39.69
N PHE A 342 -4.22 5.59 40.75
CA PHE A 342 -5.06 4.39 40.78
C PHE A 342 -6.55 4.70 40.77
N SER A 343 -7.00 5.70 41.54
CA SER A 343 -8.39 6.15 41.54
C SER A 343 -8.85 6.58 40.14
N ARG A 344 -7.98 7.25 39.38
CA ARG A 344 -8.28 7.68 38.01
C ARG A 344 -8.23 6.55 36.98
N LEU A 345 -7.28 5.63 37.09
CA LEU A 345 -7.23 4.43 36.25
C LEU A 345 -8.44 3.50 36.48
N ALA A 346 -8.87 3.36 37.74
CA ALA A 346 -10.09 2.63 38.10
C ALA A 346 -11.33 3.29 37.50
N LYS A 347 -11.45 4.63 37.62
CA LYS A 347 -12.52 5.39 36.94
C LYS A 347 -12.48 5.24 35.41
N LEU A 348 -11.29 5.15 34.80
CA LEU A 348 -11.16 4.86 33.36
C LEU A 348 -11.72 3.49 32.97
N SER A 349 -11.56 2.52 33.87
CA SER A 349 -12.06 1.15 33.68
C SER A 349 -13.58 1.08 33.74
N GLU A 350 -14.18 1.98 34.53
CA GLU A 350 -15.63 2.10 34.73
C GLU A 350 -16.28 3.03 33.70
N LYS A 351 -15.62 4.13 33.32
CA LYS A 351 -16.08 5.14 32.36
C LYS A 351 -14.91 5.63 31.51
N ALA A 352 -14.92 5.31 30.21
CA ALA A 352 -13.92 5.79 29.26
C ALA A 352 -14.16 7.29 28.92
N VAL A 353 -13.61 8.21 29.72
CA VAL A 353 -13.66 9.65 29.47
C VAL A 353 -12.41 10.10 28.69
N LEU A 354 -12.59 10.87 27.62
CA LEU A 354 -11.51 11.36 26.74
C LEU A 354 -10.40 12.11 27.49
N ARG A 355 -10.77 12.97 28.44
CA ARG A 355 -9.82 13.77 29.24
C ARG A 355 -8.83 12.90 30.01
N ASP A 356 -9.31 11.81 30.60
CA ASP A 356 -8.43 10.89 31.33
C ASP A 356 -7.68 9.96 30.36
N PHE A 357 -8.27 9.56 29.22
CA PHE A 357 -7.55 8.78 28.20
C PHE A 357 -6.31 9.52 27.67
N ASP A 358 -6.40 10.82 27.39
CA ASP A 358 -5.25 11.64 26.96
C ASP A 358 -4.12 11.65 28.01
N LEU A 359 -4.49 11.67 29.29
CA LEU A 359 -3.53 11.57 30.40
C LEU A 359 -2.86 10.19 30.47
N PHE A 360 -3.59 9.11 30.16
CA PHE A 360 -3.13 7.73 30.36
C PHE A 360 -2.76 6.96 29.09
N HIS A 361 -2.77 7.57 27.90
CA HIS A 361 -2.57 6.88 26.61
C HIS A 361 -1.20 6.17 26.47
N GLU A 362 -0.19 6.60 27.23
CA GLU A 362 1.12 5.92 27.28
C GLU A 362 1.11 4.66 28.17
N ILE A 363 0.11 4.54 29.04
CA ILE A 363 -0.02 3.53 30.09
C ILE A 363 -1.11 2.52 29.71
N VAL A 364 -2.20 2.97 29.08
CA VAL A 364 -3.37 2.17 28.69
C VAL A 364 -3.37 1.88 27.19
N SER A 365 -3.69 0.65 26.83
CA SER A 365 -3.91 0.15 25.48
C SER A 365 -5.27 -0.56 25.44
N LEU A 366 -6.14 -0.07 24.58
CA LEU A 366 -7.46 -0.65 24.35
C LEU A 366 -7.36 -2.02 23.66
N PRO A 367 -8.37 -2.89 23.84
CA PRO A 367 -8.54 -4.10 23.07
C PRO A 367 -8.50 -3.85 21.55
N LYS A 368 -7.73 -4.68 20.84
CA LYS A 368 -7.54 -4.58 19.39
C LYS A 368 -8.24 -5.73 18.69
N PRO A 369 -9.01 -5.47 17.62
CA PRO A 369 -9.52 -6.54 16.77
C PRO A 369 -8.36 -7.39 16.25
N THR A 370 -8.52 -8.70 16.33
CA THR A 370 -7.55 -9.68 15.84
C THR A 370 -8.18 -10.55 14.78
N TYR A 371 -7.47 -10.69 13.68
CA TYR A 371 -7.84 -11.54 12.55
C TYR A 371 -6.78 -12.61 12.35
N MET A 372 -7.18 -13.75 11.82
CA MET A 372 -6.33 -14.90 11.57
C MET A 372 -6.70 -15.57 10.24
N VAL A 373 -5.73 -16.20 9.59
CA VAL A 373 -5.97 -17.07 8.44
C VAL A 373 -5.14 -18.34 8.60
N GLY A 374 -5.69 -19.48 8.16
CA GLY A 374 -4.96 -20.72 8.03
C GLY A 374 -4.13 -20.73 6.75
N LEU A 375 -2.83 -20.96 6.87
CA LEU A 375 -1.88 -21.04 5.75
C LEU A 375 -1.85 -22.43 5.09
N ILE A 376 -2.44 -23.42 5.74
CA ILE A 376 -2.66 -24.78 5.24
C ILE A 376 -4.14 -25.19 5.37
N PRO A 377 -4.64 -26.12 4.54
CA PRO A 377 -6.05 -26.51 4.56
C PRO A 377 -6.57 -26.99 5.91
N GLU A 378 -5.75 -27.73 6.67
CA GLU A 378 -6.07 -28.23 8.01
C GLU A 378 -6.28 -27.07 9.00
N ALA A 379 -5.38 -26.09 8.96
CA ALA A 379 -5.42 -24.90 9.81
C ALA A 379 -6.61 -24.01 9.48
N GLN A 380 -6.94 -23.85 8.19
CA GLN A 380 -8.11 -23.08 7.77
C GLN A 380 -9.41 -23.75 8.21
N ARG A 381 -9.55 -25.07 8.02
CA ARG A 381 -10.71 -25.83 8.49
C ARG A 381 -10.87 -25.76 10.01
N PHE A 382 -9.78 -25.91 10.75
CA PHE A 382 -9.76 -25.76 12.21
C PHE A 382 -10.27 -24.36 12.61
N LEU A 383 -9.70 -23.31 12.03
CA LEU A 383 -10.09 -21.92 12.31
C LEU A 383 -11.58 -21.68 12.06
N GLU A 384 -12.09 -22.06 10.89
CA GLU A 384 -13.50 -21.88 10.53
C GLU A 384 -14.45 -22.67 11.45
N GLY A 385 -14.05 -23.89 11.82
CA GLY A 385 -14.76 -24.69 12.83
C GLY A 385 -14.85 -23.97 14.17
N ARG A 386 -13.71 -23.49 14.69
CA ARG A 386 -13.63 -22.79 15.97
C ARG A 386 -14.42 -21.50 15.99
N VAL A 387 -14.33 -20.69 14.94
CA VAL A 387 -15.08 -19.43 14.82
C VAL A 387 -16.58 -19.68 14.86
N ARG A 388 -17.08 -20.72 14.17
CA ARG A 388 -18.49 -21.13 14.23
C ARG A 388 -18.90 -21.62 15.62
N THR A 389 -18.12 -22.51 16.24
CA THR A 389 -18.43 -23.07 17.57
C THR A 389 -18.45 -21.99 18.65
N LEU A 390 -17.54 -21.03 18.58
CA LEU A 390 -17.42 -19.95 19.55
C LEU A 390 -18.38 -18.78 19.28
N GLY A 391 -19.15 -18.82 18.19
CA GLY A 391 -20.03 -17.73 17.78
C GLY A 391 -19.27 -16.42 17.52
N LEU A 392 -18.01 -16.51 17.08
CA LEU A 392 -17.18 -15.34 16.83
C LEU A 392 -17.61 -14.70 15.52
N SER A 393 -18.13 -13.48 15.60
CA SER A 393 -18.39 -12.67 14.42
C SER A 393 -17.85 -11.28 14.65
N HIS A 394 -17.09 -10.75 13.69
CA HIS A 394 -16.92 -9.31 13.62
C HIS A 394 -18.10 -8.75 12.86
N THR A 395 -19.07 -8.20 13.57
CA THR A 395 -19.84 -7.12 12.96
C THR A 395 -18.88 -5.96 12.85
N HIS A 396 -18.32 -5.72 11.66
CA HIS A 396 -18.02 -4.33 11.32
C HIS A 396 -19.32 -3.60 11.58
N VAL A 397 -19.33 -2.69 12.57
CA VAL A 397 -20.42 -1.75 12.71
C VAL A 397 -20.33 -0.90 11.45
N THR A 398 -20.90 -1.41 10.37
CA THR A 398 -21.19 -0.66 9.18
C THR A 398 -22.39 0.13 9.64
N PRO A 399 -22.27 1.43 9.95
CA PRO A 399 -23.45 2.21 10.22
C PRO A 399 -24.33 1.99 8.99
N LYS A 400 -25.61 1.67 9.19
CA LYS A 400 -26.55 1.46 8.09
C LYS A 400 -26.80 2.82 7.44
N TYR A 401 -25.84 3.31 6.67
CA TYR A 401 -25.98 4.44 5.74
C TYR A 401 -26.73 3.99 4.48
N LEU A 402 -27.57 2.94 4.58
CA LEU A 402 -28.48 2.57 3.51
C LEU A 402 -29.45 3.74 3.33
N LEU A 403 -29.38 4.37 2.18
CA LEU A 403 -30.24 5.48 1.84
C LEU A 403 -31.53 4.88 1.30
N ALA A 404 -32.66 5.52 1.62
CA ALA A 404 -33.91 5.22 0.93
C ALA A 404 -33.73 5.63 -0.55
N PRO A 405 -33.67 4.69 -1.50
CA PRO A 405 -33.47 5.02 -2.91
C PRO A 405 -34.63 5.87 -3.41
N ILE A 406 -34.43 6.63 -4.48
CA ILE A 406 -35.52 7.43 -5.05
C ILE A 406 -36.67 6.51 -5.50
N LYS A 407 -37.91 6.85 -5.12
CA LYS A 407 -39.08 5.98 -5.35
C LYS A 407 -39.55 5.94 -6.80
N SER A 408 -39.25 7.00 -7.54
CA SER A 408 -39.56 7.13 -8.95
C SER A 408 -38.43 7.90 -9.66
N PRO A 409 -38.35 7.81 -10.99
CA PRO A 409 -37.27 8.38 -11.78
C PRO A 409 -37.34 9.91 -11.82
N ILE A 410 -36.18 10.54 -12.01
CA ILE A 410 -36.12 11.96 -12.38
C ILE A 410 -36.35 12.04 -13.89
N VAL A 411 -37.33 12.84 -14.32
CA VAL A 411 -37.73 12.90 -15.75
C VAL A 411 -37.71 14.33 -16.25
N LEU A 412 -36.91 14.56 -17.29
CA LEU A 412 -36.84 15.78 -18.08
C LEU A 412 -37.55 15.50 -19.41
N LYS A 413 -38.53 16.32 -19.79
CA LYS A 413 -39.17 16.25 -21.12
C LYS A 413 -39.08 17.60 -21.80
N ASN A 414 -38.45 17.62 -22.98
CA ASN A 414 -38.30 18.77 -23.85
C ASN A 414 -37.80 20.03 -23.12
N LEU A 415 -36.85 19.87 -22.19
CA LEU A 415 -36.37 20.93 -21.33
C LEU A 415 -35.53 21.93 -22.14
N SER A 416 -35.98 23.19 -22.19
CA SER A 416 -35.26 24.29 -22.81
C SER A 416 -35.03 25.41 -21.81
N PHE A 417 -33.86 26.03 -21.79
CA PHE A 417 -33.52 27.09 -20.85
C PHE A 417 -32.79 28.24 -21.55
N SER A 418 -33.22 29.47 -21.26
CA SER A 418 -32.60 30.70 -21.77
C SER A 418 -32.45 31.75 -20.66
N PHE A 419 -31.29 32.40 -20.59
CA PHE A 419 -31.13 33.60 -19.76
C PHE A 419 -31.68 34.82 -20.51
N ARG A 420 -32.48 35.64 -19.83
CA ARG A 420 -32.89 36.96 -20.34
C ARG A 420 -32.24 38.03 -19.48
N SER A 421 -31.47 38.91 -20.11
CA SER A 421 -30.80 40.04 -19.44
C SER A 421 -31.28 41.34 -20.06
N SER A 422 -31.76 42.28 -19.26
CA SER A 422 -32.08 43.62 -19.73
C SER A 422 -30.83 44.50 -19.72
N VAL A 423 -30.71 45.36 -20.73
CA VAL A 423 -29.62 46.34 -20.77
C VAL A 423 -30.03 47.54 -19.93
N ARG A 424 -29.35 47.77 -18.82
CA ARG A 424 -29.57 48.98 -18.02
C ARG A 424 -29.14 50.19 -18.85
N ARG A 425 -30.07 51.10 -19.13
CA ARG A 425 -29.79 52.33 -19.87
C ARG A 425 -28.96 53.29 -19.02
N THR A 426 -27.73 53.55 -19.45
CA THR A 426 -26.78 54.51 -18.88
C THR A 426 -26.07 55.25 -20.02
N THR A 427 -25.43 56.37 -19.72
CA THR A 427 -24.66 57.12 -20.74
C THR A 427 -23.58 56.26 -21.40
N LYS A 428 -22.91 55.41 -20.62
CA LYS A 428 -21.88 54.49 -21.15
C LYS A 428 -22.45 53.39 -22.04
N THR A 429 -23.55 52.75 -21.63
CA THR A 429 -24.20 51.72 -22.47
C THR A 429 -24.77 52.31 -23.75
N HIS A 430 -25.30 53.54 -23.69
CA HIS A 430 -25.78 54.26 -24.87
C HIS A 430 -24.64 54.65 -25.83
N ALA A 431 -23.50 55.11 -25.30
CA ALA A 431 -22.33 55.40 -26.12
C ALA A 431 -21.79 54.15 -26.84
N VAL A 432 -21.75 53.00 -26.16
CA VAL A 432 -21.40 51.70 -26.79
C VAL A 432 -22.42 51.32 -27.86
N GLN A 433 -23.72 51.46 -27.57
CA GLN A 433 -24.79 51.21 -28.53
C GLN A 433 -24.64 52.06 -29.79
N GLN A 434 -24.35 53.36 -29.66
CA GLN A 434 -24.09 54.26 -30.78
C GLN A 434 -22.80 53.90 -31.54
N ALA A 435 -21.69 53.62 -30.82
CA ALA A 435 -20.39 53.33 -31.42
C ALA A 435 -20.41 52.06 -32.29
N PHE A 436 -21.23 51.07 -31.94
CA PHE A 436 -21.35 49.81 -32.68
C PHE A 436 -22.65 49.69 -33.49
N GLY A 437 -23.52 50.72 -33.50
CA GLY A 437 -24.79 50.70 -34.24
C GLY A 437 -25.79 49.64 -33.75
N ILE A 438 -25.76 49.30 -32.46
CA ILE A 438 -26.63 48.28 -31.85
C ILE A 438 -27.58 48.91 -30.84
N SER A 439 -28.80 48.38 -30.68
CA SER A 439 -29.76 48.87 -29.66
C SER A 439 -30.60 47.75 -29.03
N PRO A 440 -29.98 46.68 -28.49
CA PRO A 440 -30.76 45.65 -27.80
C PRO A 440 -31.26 46.19 -26.46
N ASP A 441 -32.58 46.14 -26.25
CA ASP A 441 -33.21 46.37 -24.94
C ASP A 441 -33.10 45.13 -24.03
N GLN A 442 -33.02 43.95 -24.64
CA GLN A 442 -32.80 42.66 -23.98
C GLN A 442 -31.85 41.77 -24.77
N PHE A 443 -31.10 40.96 -24.04
CA PHE A 443 -30.34 39.83 -24.56
C PHE A 443 -30.99 38.53 -24.11
N VAL A 444 -31.28 37.65 -25.07
CA VAL A 444 -31.70 36.26 -24.78
C VAL A 444 -30.54 35.34 -25.13
N HIS A 445 -29.98 34.69 -24.12
CA HIS A 445 -28.92 33.71 -24.27
C HIS A 445 -29.48 32.31 -24.04
N LYS A 446 -29.72 31.56 -25.13
CA LYS A 446 -30.13 30.14 -25.05
C LYS A 446 -28.99 29.31 -24.49
N VAL A 447 -29.29 28.46 -23.51
CA VAL A 447 -28.31 27.59 -22.84
C VAL A 447 -28.56 26.12 -23.16
N LEU A 448 -29.82 25.72 -23.24
CA LEU A 448 -30.24 24.35 -23.47
C LEU A 448 -31.52 24.35 -24.31
N GLN A 449 -31.67 23.42 -25.25
CA GLN A 449 -32.88 23.29 -26.06
C GLN A 449 -33.33 21.83 -26.17
N GLY A 450 -34.55 21.55 -25.75
CA GLY A 450 -35.25 20.28 -25.99
C GLY A 450 -34.65 19.03 -25.33
N LEU A 451 -33.92 19.17 -24.22
CA LEU A 451 -33.33 18.01 -23.53
C LEU A 451 -34.43 17.11 -22.94
N SER A 452 -34.41 15.84 -23.32
CA SER A 452 -35.25 14.80 -22.71
C SER A 452 -34.37 13.71 -22.12
N LEU A 453 -34.59 13.39 -20.85
CA LEU A 453 -33.76 12.46 -20.09
C LEU A 453 -34.60 11.80 -18.98
N ARG A 454 -34.35 10.53 -18.74
CA ARG A 454 -34.86 9.79 -17.58
C ARG A 454 -33.66 9.28 -16.80
N ILE A 455 -33.71 9.41 -15.47
CA ILE A 455 -32.69 8.92 -14.55
C ILE A 455 -33.39 8.03 -13.53
N ASP A 456 -33.12 6.74 -13.58
CA ASP A 456 -33.65 5.74 -12.67
C ASP A 456 -32.85 5.67 -11.36
N SER A 457 -33.41 4.99 -10.36
CA SER A 457 -32.81 4.91 -9.02
C SER A 457 -31.46 4.20 -9.04
N GLY A 458 -30.43 4.83 -8.48
CA GLY A 458 -29.09 4.25 -8.38
C GLY A 458 -28.24 4.38 -9.65
N GLU A 459 -28.76 5.07 -10.66
CA GLU A 459 -28.04 5.38 -11.88
C GLU A 459 -27.01 6.49 -11.69
N VAL A 460 -26.02 6.48 -12.57
CA VAL A 460 -24.94 7.44 -12.66
C VAL A 460 -25.08 8.23 -13.96
N LEU A 461 -25.40 9.52 -13.84
CA LEU A 461 -25.45 10.47 -14.95
C LEU A 461 -24.14 11.27 -15.02
N LEU A 462 -23.52 11.31 -16.20
CA LEU A 462 -22.41 12.22 -16.50
C LEU A 462 -22.86 13.33 -17.47
N ILE A 463 -22.65 14.59 -17.09
CA ILE A 463 -22.89 15.77 -17.91
C ILE A 463 -21.53 16.31 -18.34
N THR A 464 -21.28 16.37 -19.65
CA THR A 464 -20.00 16.84 -20.19
C THR A 464 -20.19 17.87 -21.29
N GLY A 465 -19.19 18.70 -21.52
CA GLY A 465 -19.20 19.81 -22.47
C GLY A 465 -18.12 20.83 -22.15
N SER A 466 -17.79 21.67 -23.12
CA SER A 466 -16.82 22.77 -22.95
C SER A 466 -17.24 23.76 -21.86
N SER A 467 -16.32 24.64 -21.43
CA SER A 467 -16.68 25.74 -20.55
C SER A 467 -17.76 26.62 -21.19
N GLY A 468 -18.75 27.08 -20.41
CA GLY A 468 -19.87 27.88 -20.92
C GLY A 468 -21.02 27.11 -21.58
N SER A 469 -20.91 25.80 -21.79
CA SER A 469 -21.97 24.95 -22.40
C SER A 469 -23.24 24.76 -21.55
N GLY A 470 -23.32 25.32 -20.34
CA GLY A 470 -24.52 25.23 -19.49
C GLY A 470 -24.55 24.07 -18.49
N LYS A 471 -23.47 23.29 -18.33
CA LYS A 471 -23.36 22.19 -17.34
C LYS A 471 -23.80 22.60 -15.93
N SER A 472 -23.18 23.65 -15.38
CA SER A 472 -23.51 24.15 -14.04
C SER A 472 -24.94 24.70 -13.95
N THR A 473 -25.48 25.23 -15.06
CA THR A 473 -26.89 25.67 -15.11
C THR A 473 -27.81 24.46 -15.00
N LEU A 474 -27.58 23.40 -15.79
CA LEU A 474 -28.35 22.16 -15.72
C LEU A 474 -28.26 21.51 -14.34
N LEU A 475 -27.08 21.43 -13.74
CA LEU A 475 -26.91 20.93 -12.37
C LEU A 475 -27.66 21.77 -11.32
N ARG A 476 -27.72 23.10 -11.47
CA ARG A 476 -28.50 23.97 -10.58
C ARG A 476 -30.00 23.70 -10.70
N LEU A 477 -30.52 23.48 -11.91
CA LEU A 477 -31.93 23.11 -12.11
C LEU A 477 -32.25 21.78 -11.42
N LEU A 478 -31.38 20.78 -11.59
CA LEU A 478 -31.52 19.46 -10.96
C LEU A 478 -31.42 19.50 -9.43
N SER A 479 -30.48 20.28 -8.88
CA SER A 479 -30.28 20.38 -7.43
C SER A 479 -31.36 21.19 -6.71
N ARG A 480 -31.87 22.28 -7.32
CA ARG A 480 -32.82 23.19 -6.66
C ARG A 480 -34.29 22.85 -6.93
N ARG A 481 -34.59 21.89 -7.81
CA ARG A 481 -35.95 21.60 -8.30
C ARG A 481 -36.67 22.85 -8.83
N GLN A 482 -35.92 23.80 -9.38
CA GLN A 482 -36.47 25.08 -9.86
C GLN A 482 -36.34 25.18 -11.36
N MET A 483 -37.43 25.62 -12.01
CA MET A 483 -37.50 25.79 -13.46
C MET A 483 -37.13 27.20 -13.93
N GLY A 484 -36.91 28.19 -13.05
CA GLY A 484 -36.88 29.64 -13.38
C GLY A 484 -36.45 30.03 -14.80
N GLY A 485 -37.41 30.25 -15.71
CA GLY A 485 -37.17 30.63 -17.11
C GLY A 485 -36.97 29.47 -18.10
N ALA A 486 -37.15 28.23 -17.67
CA ALA A 486 -37.14 27.01 -18.48
C ALA A 486 -38.52 26.67 -19.03
N GLU A 487 -38.56 26.18 -20.26
CA GLU A 487 -39.71 25.57 -20.91
C GLU A 487 -39.60 24.05 -20.87
N GLY A 488 -40.73 23.34 -20.98
CA GLY A 488 -40.81 21.88 -20.85
C GLY A 488 -41.27 21.43 -19.45
N SER A 489 -41.03 20.16 -19.10
CA SER A 489 -41.43 19.60 -17.80
C SER A 489 -40.27 18.89 -17.10
N LEU A 490 -40.17 19.10 -15.79
CA LEU A 490 -39.19 18.47 -14.92
C LEU A 490 -39.91 17.81 -13.74
N THR A 491 -39.87 16.48 -13.65
CA THR A 491 -40.55 15.69 -12.63
C THR A 491 -39.53 15.05 -11.69
N PHE A 492 -39.80 15.11 -10.38
CA PHE A 492 -38.97 14.53 -9.34
C PHE A 492 -39.80 13.62 -8.43
N PRO A 493 -39.18 12.58 -7.84
CA PRO A 493 -39.82 11.76 -6.81
C PRO A 493 -40.08 12.55 -5.52
N ASP A 494 -41.08 12.13 -4.74
CA ASP A 494 -41.43 12.79 -3.47
C ASP A 494 -40.29 12.75 -2.45
N ASN A 495 -39.54 11.64 -2.43
CA ASN A 495 -38.38 11.47 -1.57
C ASN A 495 -37.07 11.98 -2.20
N PHE A 496 -37.14 12.81 -3.25
CA PHE A 496 -35.95 13.45 -3.82
C PHE A 496 -35.24 14.29 -2.76
N ASN A 497 -34.00 13.93 -2.44
CA ASN A 497 -33.22 14.64 -1.45
C ASN A 497 -31.75 14.73 -1.89
N SER A 498 -31.39 15.87 -2.50
CA SER A 498 -30.05 16.07 -3.08
C SER A 498 -29.01 16.60 -2.08
N GLY A 499 -27.79 16.09 -2.18
CA GLY A 499 -26.58 16.62 -1.54
C GLY A 499 -25.55 17.02 -2.59
N VAL A 500 -24.83 18.11 -2.33
CA VAL A 500 -23.80 18.64 -3.24
C VAL A 500 -22.42 18.20 -2.77
N PHE A 501 -21.61 17.72 -3.70
CA PHE A 501 -20.20 17.40 -3.52
C PHE A 501 -19.37 18.69 -3.62
N GLU A 502 -19.19 19.36 -2.50
CA GLU A 502 -18.52 20.67 -2.44
C GLU A 502 -17.48 20.74 -1.31
N SER A 503 -16.58 21.72 -1.40
CA SER A 503 -15.50 21.89 -0.42
C SER A 503 -16.03 22.20 0.97
N ILE A 504 -15.46 21.53 1.97
CA ILE A 504 -15.88 21.65 3.37
C ILE A 504 -15.40 22.98 3.96
N ARG A 505 -16.33 23.84 4.34
CA ARG A 505 -16.04 25.12 5.00
C ARG A 505 -16.10 24.97 6.52
N SER A 506 -15.07 24.34 7.10
CA SER A 506 -14.97 24.14 8.55
C SER A 506 -13.54 24.30 9.07
N LYS A 507 -13.41 24.82 10.29
CA LYS A 507 -12.15 24.89 11.04
C LYS A 507 -11.99 23.73 12.04
N ARG A 508 -12.98 22.83 12.15
CA ARG A 508 -12.94 21.65 13.02
C ARG A 508 -12.02 20.57 12.43
N ALA A 509 -11.53 19.68 13.29
CA ALA A 509 -10.79 18.50 12.86
C ALA A 509 -11.69 17.54 12.04
N MET A 510 -11.11 16.72 11.16
CA MET A 510 -11.88 15.79 10.31
C MET A 510 -12.77 14.86 11.12
N ILE A 511 -12.29 14.37 12.27
CA ILE A 511 -13.06 13.50 13.13
C ILE A 511 -14.33 14.15 13.69
N GLU A 512 -14.39 15.48 13.73
CA GLU A 512 -15.50 16.25 14.28
C GLU A 512 -16.52 16.73 13.25
N LEU A 513 -16.28 16.50 11.94
CA LEU A 513 -17.16 17.02 10.88
C LEU A 513 -18.50 16.29 10.75
N PHE A 514 -18.61 15.11 11.35
CA PHE A 514 -19.75 14.21 11.18
C PHE A 514 -20.70 14.37 12.36
N ASP A 515 -21.51 15.43 12.34
CA ASP A 515 -22.44 15.72 13.43
C ASP A 515 -23.43 14.55 13.63
N GLY A 516 -23.63 14.15 14.90
CA GLY A 516 -24.47 13.00 15.27
C GLY A 516 -23.80 11.62 15.13
N ALA A 517 -22.61 11.52 14.53
CA ALA A 517 -21.83 10.29 14.50
C ALA A 517 -20.93 10.19 15.74
N ASP A 518 -20.87 9.01 16.37
CA ASP A 518 -19.84 8.74 17.36
C ASP A 518 -18.46 8.62 16.69
N VAL A 519 -17.39 8.68 17.48
CA VAL A 519 -16.00 8.59 16.98
C VAL A 519 -15.80 7.33 16.13
N ARG A 520 -16.44 6.22 16.48
CA ARG A 520 -16.32 4.95 15.75
C ARG A 520 -16.93 5.05 14.35
N SER A 521 -18.11 5.63 14.23
CA SER A 521 -18.81 5.84 12.97
C SER A 521 -18.06 6.83 12.07
N ALA A 522 -17.53 7.91 12.64
CA ALA A 522 -16.69 8.87 11.92
C ALA A 522 -15.40 8.23 11.39
N LEU A 523 -14.69 7.44 12.21
CA LEU A 523 -13.50 6.69 11.79
C LEU A 523 -13.81 5.66 10.70
N HIS A 524 -14.94 4.95 10.83
CA HIS A 524 -15.38 4.02 9.80
C HIS A 524 -15.65 4.72 8.49
N LEU A 525 -16.38 5.83 8.51
CA LEU A 525 -16.73 6.61 7.32
C LEU A 525 -15.49 7.15 6.61
N LEU A 526 -14.58 7.78 7.36
CA LEU A 526 -13.26 8.21 6.86
C LEU A 526 -12.45 7.02 6.32
N GLY A 527 -12.52 5.87 6.99
CA GLY A 527 -11.88 4.63 6.57
C GLY A 527 -12.37 4.13 5.22
N VAL A 528 -13.69 4.08 5.01
CA VAL A 528 -14.34 3.60 3.78
C VAL A 528 -13.95 4.46 2.57
N VAL A 529 -13.86 5.78 2.74
CA VAL A 529 -13.41 6.70 1.67
C VAL A 529 -11.89 6.71 1.45
N GLY A 530 -11.12 5.99 2.28
CA GLY A 530 -9.65 5.88 2.13
C GLY A 530 -8.83 6.88 2.93
N LEU A 531 -9.45 7.60 3.86
CA LEU A 531 -8.78 8.50 4.80
C LEU A 531 -8.38 7.75 6.07
N SER A 532 -7.72 6.61 5.93
CA SER A 532 -7.40 5.71 7.03
C SER A 532 -6.10 6.08 7.78
N ASP A 533 -5.88 7.37 8.07
CA ASP A 533 -4.66 7.87 8.72
C ASP A 533 -4.95 8.54 10.06
N ALA A 534 -4.23 8.14 11.10
CA ALA A 534 -4.37 8.72 12.44
C ALA A 534 -4.18 10.24 12.43
N PHE A 535 -3.20 10.75 11.67
CA PHE A 535 -2.94 12.19 11.61
C PHE A 535 -4.00 12.93 10.78
N VAL A 536 -4.54 12.31 9.74
CA VAL A 536 -5.61 12.91 8.92
C VAL A 536 -6.87 13.15 9.75
N TYR A 537 -7.21 12.25 10.68
CA TYR A 537 -8.37 12.43 11.56
C TYR A 537 -8.31 13.71 12.40
N LEU A 538 -7.11 14.16 12.73
CA LEU A 538 -6.86 15.33 13.60
C LEU A 538 -6.64 16.62 12.80
N LYS A 539 -6.41 16.53 11.49
CA LYS A 539 -6.22 17.69 10.61
C LYS A 539 -7.53 18.40 10.30
N ARG A 540 -7.44 19.68 9.95
CA ARG A 540 -8.52 20.47 9.34
C ARG A 540 -8.56 20.23 7.83
N TYR A 541 -9.70 20.49 7.20
CA TYR A 541 -9.92 20.24 5.76
C TYR A 541 -8.87 20.96 4.91
N ALA A 542 -8.57 22.22 5.25
CA ALA A 542 -7.58 23.04 4.57
C ALA A 542 -6.12 22.55 4.70
N GLU A 543 -5.83 21.61 5.62
CA GLU A 543 -4.48 21.03 5.83
C GLU A 543 -4.28 19.70 5.08
N LEU A 544 -5.31 19.25 4.36
CA LEU A 544 -5.30 18.00 3.59
C LEU A 544 -4.78 18.22 2.16
N SER A 545 -4.20 17.19 1.55
CA SER A 545 -3.89 17.19 0.11
C SER A 545 -5.19 17.23 -0.71
N ASN A 546 -5.13 17.66 -1.99
CA ASN A 546 -6.32 17.71 -2.85
C ASN A 546 -7.05 16.36 -2.92
N GLY A 547 -6.32 15.25 -3.09
CA GLY A 547 -6.92 13.90 -3.07
C GLY A 547 -7.58 13.56 -1.75
N GLN A 548 -6.97 13.96 -0.62
CA GLN A 548 -7.56 13.78 0.71
C GLN A 548 -8.81 14.64 0.91
N GLN A 549 -8.81 15.88 0.42
CA GLN A 549 -9.96 16.79 0.45
C GLN A 549 -11.16 16.19 -0.28
N TYR A 550 -10.98 15.66 -1.50
CA TYR A 550 -12.06 15.02 -2.26
C TYR A 550 -12.64 13.80 -1.53
N ARG A 551 -11.80 12.99 -0.88
CA ARG A 551 -12.27 11.86 -0.06
C ARG A 551 -13.03 12.34 1.17
N ALA A 552 -12.61 13.44 1.79
CA ALA A 552 -13.31 14.05 2.92
C ALA A 552 -14.69 14.60 2.49
N MET A 553 -14.77 15.25 1.33
CA MET A 553 -16.04 15.69 0.73
C MET A 553 -16.98 14.50 0.50
N LEU A 554 -16.45 13.37 0.01
CA LEU A 554 -17.24 12.14 -0.18
C LEU A 554 -17.77 11.59 1.15
N ALA A 555 -16.94 11.59 2.20
CA ALA A 555 -17.37 11.20 3.53
C ALA A 555 -18.51 12.10 4.03
N GLN A 556 -18.38 13.43 3.89
CA GLN A 556 -19.42 14.37 4.31
C GLN A 556 -20.73 14.17 3.54
N LEU A 557 -20.64 13.95 2.23
CA LEU A 557 -21.80 13.66 1.39
C LEU A 557 -22.51 12.38 1.83
N VAL A 558 -21.77 11.33 2.17
CA VAL A 558 -22.34 10.08 2.68
C VAL A 558 -22.99 10.26 4.04
N SER A 559 -22.38 11.01 4.96
CA SER A 559 -22.99 11.28 6.28
C SER A 559 -24.25 12.14 6.19
N SER A 560 -24.44 12.88 5.10
CA SER A 560 -25.59 13.78 4.95
C SER A 560 -26.93 13.07 4.76
N GLY A 561 -26.93 11.74 4.50
CA GLY A 561 -28.16 10.95 4.32
C GLY A 561 -28.94 11.29 3.03
N ARG A 562 -28.33 12.00 2.08
CA ARG A 562 -28.95 12.43 0.82
C ARG A 562 -28.94 11.29 -0.20
N ASN A 563 -30.06 11.05 -0.88
CA ASN A 563 -30.22 9.94 -1.84
C ASN A 563 -29.97 10.33 -3.30
N VAL A 564 -29.71 11.62 -3.57
CA VAL A 564 -29.21 12.10 -4.87
C VAL A 564 -27.93 12.88 -4.63
N TRP A 565 -26.84 12.50 -5.29
CA TRP A 565 -25.50 13.07 -5.12
C TRP A 565 -25.13 13.87 -6.35
N ILE A 566 -24.76 15.13 -6.17
CA ILE A 566 -24.52 16.06 -7.27
C ILE A 566 -23.11 16.62 -7.17
N ALA A 567 -22.29 16.47 -8.21
CA ALA A 567 -20.93 17.02 -8.27
C ALA A 567 -20.74 17.92 -9.49
N ASP A 568 -20.33 19.17 -9.26
CA ASP A 568 -19.94 20.11 -10.33
C ASP A 568 -18.41 20.18 -10.44
N GLU A 569 -17.89 20.39 -11.65
CA GLU A 569 -16.46 20.36 -12.00
C GLU A 569 -15.70 19.19 -11.34
N PHE A 570 -16.30 18.01 -11.42
CA PHE A 570 -15.79 16.82 -10.74
C PHE A 570 -14.41 16.42 -11.24
N CYS A 571 -13.50 16.20 -10.29
CA CYS A 571 -12.11 15.82 -10.48
C CYS A 571 -11.27 16.75 -11.36
N ALA A 572 -11.72 17.99 -11.64
CA ALA A 572 -11.02 18.91 -12.55
C ALA A 572 -9.58 19.27 -12.09
N ASN A 573 -9.30 19.20 -10.79
CA ASN A 573 -8.01 19.58 -10.19
C ASN A 573 -7.22 18.39 -9.61
N LEU A 574 -7.53 17.16 -10.05
CA LEU A 574 -6.86 15.95 -9.59
C LEU A 574 -5.98 15.36 -10.70
N ASP A 575 -4.89 14.71 -10.32
CA ASP A 575 -4.12 13.88 -11.23
C ASP A 575 -4.94 12.65 -11.68
N LEU A 576 -4.49 12.00 -12.76
CA LEU A 576 -5.18 10.87 -13.36
C LEU A 576 -5.43 9.72 -12.37
N VAL A 577 -4.46 9.36 -11.54
CA VAL A 577 -4.58 8.24 -10.58
C VAL A 577 -5.62 8.59 -9.53
N THR A 578 -5.51 9.78 -8.94
CA THR A 578 -6.41 10.22 -7.87
C THR A 578 -7.84 10.42 -8.39
N ALA A 579 -8.02 10.98 -9.59
CA ALA A 579 -9.34 11.13 -10.22
C ALA A 579 -10.03 9.78 -10.42
N ASN A 580 -9.31 8.78 -10.94
CA ASN A 580 -9.86 7.42 -11.11
C ASN A 580 -10.20 6.76 -9.76
N VAL A 581 -9.35 6.92 -8.74
CA VAL A 581 -9.61 6.40 -7.38
C VAL A 581 -10.89 7.01 -6.80
N VAL A 582 -11.04 8.34 -6.90
CA VAL A 582 -12.20 9.06 -6.35
C VAL A 582 -13.46 8.70 -7.12
N ALA A 583 -13.41 8.64 -8.45
CA ALA A 583 -14.56 8.28 -9.30
C ALA A 583 -15.04 6.84 -9.07
N ASP A 584 -14.13 5.86 -9.07
CA ASP A 584 -14.48 4.45 -8.81
C ASP A 584 -15.09 4.28 -7.41
N ARG A 585 -14.56 4.97 -6.39
CA ARG A 585 -15.14 4.93 -5.05
C ARG A 585 -16.51 5.58 -4.99
N MET A 586 -16.66 6.79 -5.55
CA MET A 586 -17.91 7.53 -5.50
C MET A 586 -19.05 6.73 -6.14
N GLN A 587 -18.82 6.14 -7.33
CA GLN A 587 -19.85 5.33 -7.99
C GLN A 587 -20.15 4.03 -7.23
N ARG A 588 -19.14 3.31 -6.72
CA ARG A 588 -19.37 2.11 -5.90
C ARG A 588 -20.16 2.42 -4.65
N MET A 589 -19.83 3.51 -3.97
CA MET A 589 -20.54 3.95 -2.77
C MET A 589 -21.97 4.37 -3.10
N ALA A 590 -22.18 5.16 -4.16
CA ALA A 590 -23.52 5.57 -4.57
C ALA A 590 -24.41 4.35 -4.82
N ARG A 591 -23.95 3.41 -5.66
CA ARG A 591 -24.69 2.18 -5.97
C ARG A 591 -24.92 1.30 -4.75
N ARG A 592 -23.89 1.11 -3.90
CA ARG A 592 -24.01 0.30 -2.68
C ARG A 592 -24.98 0.89 -1.66
N LEU A 593 -25.02 2.21 -1.55
CA LEU A 593 -25.88 2.91 -0.58
C LEU A 593 -27.28 3.22 -1.14
N GLY A 594 -27.51 2.99 -2.44
CA GLY A 594 -28.78 3.31 -3.11
C GLY A 594 -28.95 4.77 -3.50
N ALA A 595 -27.85 5.54 -3.59
CA ALA A 595 -27.87 6.92 -4.08
C ALA A 595 -27.82 6.96 -5.61
N THR A 596 -28.53 7.93 -6.19
CA THR A 596 -28.41 8.31 -7.60
C THR A 596 -27.30 9.35 -7.74
N LEU A 597 -26.38 9.20 -8.69
CA LEU A 597 -25.20 10.05 -8.83
C LEU A 597 -25.28 10.89 -10.10
N ILE A 598 -25.11 12.20 -9.97
CA ILE A 598 -25.12 13.16 -11.08
C ILE A 598 -23.81 13.95 -11.04
N VAL A 599 -23.00 13.82 -12.08
CA VAL A 599 -21.66 14.40 -12.17
C VAL A 599 -21.58 15.31 -13.37
N ALA A 600 -21.03 16.51 -13.24
CA ALA A 600 -20.61 17.32 -14.37
C ALA A 600 -19.10 17.53 -14.39
N SER A 601 -18.52 17.52 -15.60
CA SER A 601 -17.11 17.83 -15.81
C SER A 601 -16.84 18.31 -17.23
N SER A 602 -15.83 19.14 -17.39
CA SER A 602 -15.29 19.55 -18.69
C SER A 602 -14.22 18.60 -19.23
N GLN A 603 -13.67 17.71 -18.39
CA GLN A 603 -12.59 16.77 -18.73
C GLN A 603 -12.91 15.35 -18.23
N PRO A 604 -14.02 14.74 -18.68
CA PRO A 604 -14.43 13.41 -18.23
C PRO A 604 -13.48 12.29 -18.63
N GLU A 605 -12.62 12.49 -19.63
CA GLU A 605 -11.74 11.47 -20.20
C GLU A 605 -10.83 10.83 -19.13
N ALA A 606 -10.45 11.63 -18.13
CA ALA A 606 -9.59 11.19 -17.05
C ALA A 606 -10.23 10.12 -16.15
N PHE A 607 -11.56 10.11 -15.97
CA PHE A 607 -12.20 9.29 -14.95
C PHE A 607 -13.51 8.61 -15.38
N ALA A 608 -14.10 8.94 -16.54
CA ALA A 608 -15.41 8.42 -16.95
C ALA A 608 -15.48 6.89 -16.95
N ALA A 609 -14.40 6.23 -17.37
CA ALA A 609 -14.31 4.77 -17.36
C ALA A 609 -14.33 4.18 -15.92
N ALA A 610 -13.77 4.89 -14.94
CA ALA A 610 -13.84 4.51 -13.53
C ALA A 610 -15.19 4.88 -12.89
N LEU A 611 -15.81 5.99 -13.34
CA LEU A 611 -17.13 6.45 -12.90
C LEU A 611 -18.26 5.52 -13.36
N LYS A 612 -18.10 4.84 -14.51
CA LYS A 612 -19.09 3.92 -15.10
C LYS A 612 -20.49 4.55 -15.18
N PRO A 613 -20.65 5.66 -15.93
CA PRO A 613 -21.95 6.29 -16.11
C PRO A 613 -22.92 5.34 -16.83
N ASP A 614 -24.19 5.38 -16.45
CA ASP A 614 -25.28 4.71 -17.15
C ASP A 614 -25.74 5.60 -18.34
N HIS A 615 -25.76 6.92 -18.12
CA HIS A 615 -26.13 7.92 -19.12
C HIS A 615 -25.10 9.04 -19.22
N VAL A 616 -24.92 9.56 -20.43
CA VAL A 616 -24.07 10.73 -20.69
C VAL A 616 -24.86 11.79 -21.46
N VAL A 617 -24.90 13.00 -20.90
CA VAL A 617 -25.44 14.20 -21.56
C VAL A 617 -24.25 15.04 -22.04
N ARG A 618 -24.09 15.16 -23.35
CA ARG A 618 -23.09 16.03 -23.96
C ARG A 618 -23.74 17.36 -24.36
N LEU A 619 -23.27 18.44 -23.77
CA LEU A 619 -23.68 19.81 -24.07
C LEU A 619 -22.65 20.48 -24.98
N THR A 620 -23.10 21.17 -26.01
CA THR A 620 -22.25 22.02 -26.87
C THR A 620 -22.42 23.49 -26.49
N THR A 621 -21.60 24.38 -27.07
CA THR A 621 -21.74 25.84 -26.87
C THR A 621 -22.92 26.45 -27.63
N THR A 622 -23.58 25.67 -28.50
CA THR A 622 -24.66 26.10 -29.38
C THR A 622 -26.00 25.52 -28.93
N TRP A 623 -26.29 25.48 -27.62
CA TRP A 623 -27.55 24.97 -26.99
C TRP A 623 -27.97 23.53 -27.33
N GLU A 624 -27.29 22.89 -28.29
CA GLU A 624 -27.46 21.50 -28.68
C GLU A 624 -26.99 20.57 -27.56
N ASN A 625 -27.69 19.46 -27.47
CA ASN A 625 -27.40 18.43 -26.51
C ASN A 625 -27.60 17.07 -27.16
N ARG A 626 -26.83 16.09 -26.68
CA ARG A 626 -26.96 14.70 -27.07
C ARG A 626 -26.96 13.83 -25.82
N VAL A 627 -27.94 12.94 -25.73
CA VAL A 627 -27.96 11.87 -24.74
C VAL A 627 -27.42 10.61 -25.41
N GLU A 628 -26.49 9.94 -24.75
CA GLU A 628 -25.94 8.66 -25.19
C GLU A 628 -25.81 7.69 -24.02
N SER A 629 -25.70 6.40 -24.31
CA SER A 629 -25.41 5.37 -23.31
C SER A 629 -24.00 5.57 -22.76
N GLY A 630 -23.84 5.49 -21.44
CA GLY A 630 -22.52 5.64 -20.83
C GLY A 630 -21.53 4.53 -21.21
N ASP A 631 -22.02 3.32 -21.44
CA ASP A 631 -21.20 2.21 -21.96
C ASP A 631 -20.62 2.52 -23.35
N GLU A 632 -21.43 3.09 -24.24
CA GLU A 632 -21.00 3.45 -25.59
C GLU A 632 -20.01 4.62 -25.56
N TYR A 633 -20.26 5.61 -24.70
CA TYR A 633 -19.35 6.72 -24.44
C TYR A 633 -17.99 6.23 -23.92
N VAL A 634 -17.99 5.38 -22.90
CA VAL A 634 -16.77 4.81 -22.31
C VAL A 634 -16.03 3.94 -23.32
N ARG A 635 -16.72 3.12 -24.11
CA ARG A 635 -16.08 2.32 -25.18
C ARG A 635 -15.32 3.20 -26.17
N ARG A 636 -15.91 4.34 -26.58
CA ARG A 636 -15.25 5.30 -27.48
C ARG A 636 -14.01 5.94 -26.84
N LEU A 637 -14.04 6.26 -25.55
CA LEU A 637 -12.88 6.76 -24.81
C LEU A 637 -11.79 5.70 -24.57
N SER A 638 -12.21 4.46 -24.34
CA SER A 638 -11.33 3.35 -23.90
C SER A 638 -10.30 2.90 -24.93
N LYS A 639 -10.35 3.41 -26.17
CA LYS A 639 -9.31 3.20 -27.19
C LYS A 639 -7.94 3.76 -26.76
N ALA A 640 -7.90 4.71 -25.82
CA ALA A 640 -6.67 5.27 -25.27
C ALA A 640 -6.51 4.90 -23.78
N ARG A 641 -6.25 3.62 -23.47
CA ARG A 641 -5.90 3.22 -22.10
C ARG A 641 -4.54 3.81 -21.73
N VAL A 642 -4.48 4.50 -20.60
CA VAL A 642 -3.20 4.91 -19.99
C VAL A 642 -2.71 3.75 -19.15
N VAL A 643 -1.65 3.11 -19.63
CA VAL A 643 -1.02 1.98 -18.95
C VAL A 643 0.33 2.44 -18.43
N PHE A 644 0.60 2.16 -17.17
CA PHE A 644 1.94 2.26 -16.59
C PHE A 644 2.44 0.83 -16.37
N PRO A 645 2.89 0.16 -17.45
CA PRO A 645 3.27 -1.24 -17.36
C PRO A 645 4.57 -1.38 -16.59
N ALA A 646 4.78 -2.56 -16.03
CA ALA A 646 6.12 -2.96 -15.64
C ALA A 646 6.96 -2.93 -16.91
N ARG A 647 8.04 -2.16 -16.89
CA ARG A 647 8.93 -2.00 -18.04
C ARG A 647 9.48 -3.37 -18.42
N GLN A 648 9.26 -3.77 -19.66
CA GLN A 648 9.54 -5.11 -20.14
C GLN A 648 10.54 -5.09 -21.27
N VAL A 649 11.44 -6.07 -21.28
CA VAL A 649 12.37 -6.32 -22.38
C VAL A 649 12.13 -7.74 -22.86
N GLN A 650 11.83 -7.90 -24.15
CA GLN A 650 11.65 -9.21 -24.75
C GLN A 650 13.03 -9.80 -25.07
N ILE A 651 13.28 -11.01 -24.61
CA ILE A 651 14.51 -11.78 -24.84
C ILE A 651 14.17 -13.19 -25.31
N SER A 652 15.16 -13.96 -25.76
CA SER A 652 14.89 -15.34 -26.14
C SER A 652 14.55 -16.19 -24.90
N PRO A 653 13.76 -17.27 -25.07
CA PRO A 653 13.48 -18.21 -23.98
C PRO A 653 14.76 -18.85 -23.40
N THR A 654 15.76 -19.09 -24.26
CA THR A 654 17.07 -19.62 -23.84
C THR A 654 17.78 -18.65 -22.92
N ASP A 655 17.83 -17.36 -23.27
CA ASP A 655 18.43 -16.31 -22.45
C ASP A 655 17.72 -16.21 -21.10
N LEU A 656 16.39 -16.22 -21.12
CA LEU A 656 15.57 -16.15 -19.91
C LEU A 656 15.83 -17.36 -18.98
N SER A 657 15.98 -18.56 -19.55
CA SER A 657 16.37 -19.77 -18.81
C SER A 657 17.79 -19.66 -18.23
N CYS A 658 18.74 -19.12 -18.99
CA CYS A 658 20.11 -18.87 -18.52
C CYS A 658 20.14 -17.84 -17.38
N ILE A 659 19.31 -16.80 -17.44
CA ILE A 659 19.16 -15.78 -16.39
C ILE A 659 18.56 -16.37 -15.11
N ARG A 660 17.49 -17.17 -15.24
CA ARG A 660 16.85 -17.88 -14.12
C ARG A 660 17.79 -18.86 -13.44
N SER A 661 18.69 -19.46 -14.21
CA SER A 661 19.71 -20.37 -13.71
C SER A 661 20.98 -19.67 -13.22
N GLY A 662 21.03 -18.33 -13.26
CA GLY A 662 22.16 -17.55 -12.77
C GLY A 662 23.41 -17.60 -13.66
N HIS A 663 23.37 -18.24 -14.83
CA HIS A 663 24.51 -18.36 -15.75
C HIS A 663 24.70 -17.12 -16.64
N MET A 664 23.83 -16.13 -16.54
CA MET A 664 23.83 -14.96 -17.42
C MET A 664 23.59 -13.68 -16.61
N HIS A 665 24.50 -12.72 -16.76
CA HIS A 665 24.47 -11.43 -16.08
C HIS A 665 24.36 -10.24 -17.03
N SER A 666 24.46 -10.51 -18.33
CA SER A 666 24.31 -9.51 -19.38
C SER A 666 23.58 -10.11 -20.59
N ILE A 667 22.76 -9.30 -21.25
CA ILE A 667 22.07 -9.65 -22.50
C ILE A 667 22.54 -8.71 -23.61
N PHE A 668 22.42 -9.18 -24.84
CA PHE A 668 22.69 -8.38 -26.03
C PHE A 668 21.38 -8.14 -26.77
N LEU A 669 21.10 -6.88 -27.08
CA LEU A 669 19.99 -6.47 -27.92
C LEU A 669 20.53 -5.84 -29.21
N ARG A 670 19.82 -6.09 -30.31
CA ARG A 670 20.18 -5.52 -31.60
C ARG A 670 19.86 -4.02 -31.64
N GLY A 671 20.73 -3.22 -32.24
CA GLY A 671 20.55 -1.79 -32.38
C GLY A 671 20.82 -1.02 -31.08
N ARG A 672 20.42 0.26 -31.05
CA ARG A 672 20.35 1.06 -29.84
C ARG A 672 18.95 0.89 -29.22
N SER A 673 18.81 -0.12 -28.39
CA SER A 673 17.57 -0.43 -27.67
C SER A 673 17.47 0.49 -26.46
N ASP A 674 16.34 1.19 -26.33
CA ASP A 674 16.09 2.08 -25.20
C ASP A 674 15.76 1.27 -23.93
N VAL A 675 16.80 0.95 -23.17
CA VAL A 675 16.69 0.21 -21.90
C VAL A 675 17.11 1.14 -20.77
N GLU A 676 16.20 1.36 -19.83
CA GLU A 676 16.48 2.17 -18.65
C GLU A 676 17.08 1.34 -17.52
N LYS A 677 17.95 1.97 -16.73
CA LYS A 677 18.45 1.38 -15.49
C LYS A 677 17.32 1.22 -14.48
N GLY A 678 17.36 0.15 -13.70
CA GLY A 678 16.41 -0.11 -12.63
C GLY A 678 15.65 -1.42 -12.78
N LEU A 679 14.54 -1.55 -12.06
CA LEU A 679 13.76 -2.80 -12.05
C LEU A 679 13.00 -2.92 -13.36
N LEU A 680 13.27 -3.98 -14.11
CA LEU A 680 12.60 -4.35 -15.35
C LEU A 680 12.11 -5.81 -15.24
N ILE A 681 11.25 -6.21 -16.17
CA ILE A 681 10.82 -7.60 -16.33
C ILE A 681 11.28 -8.10 -17.69
N PHE A 682 12.20 -9.06 -17.71
CA PHE A 682 12.55 -9.77 -18.93
C PHE A 682 11.49 -10.81 -19.24
N THR A 683 11.13 -10.95 -20.51
CA THR A 683 10.03 -11.81 -20.96
C THR A 683 10.44 -12.65 -22.17
N GLY A 684 9.97 -13.89 -22.24
CA GLY A 684 10.26 -14.82 -23.34
C GLY A 684 9.30 -16.00 -23.35
N SER A 685 8.60 -16.25 -24.47
CA SER A 685 7.64 -17.36 -24.65
C SER A 685 6.67 -17.63 -23.48
N GLY A 686 6.11 -16.56 -22.90
CA GLY A 686 5.13 -16.65 -21.80
C GLY A 686 5.75 -16.66 -20.39
N ASP A 687 7.07 -16.81 -20.30
CA ASP A 687 7.82 -16.70 -19.05
C ASP A 687 8.26 -15.25 -18.79
N SER A 688 8.47 -14.94 -17.51
CA SER A 688 8.99 -13.64 -17.07
C SER A 688 9.97 -13.78 -15.90
N GLU A 689 10.98 -12.92 -15.88
CA GLU A 689 11.96 -12.81 -14.79
C GLU A 689 12.25 -11.33 -14.50
N PRO A 690 12.02 -10.84 -13.28
CA PRO A 690 12.39 -9.49 -12.90
C PRO A 690 13.89 -9.40 -12.66
N VAL A 691 14.48 -8.35 -13.24
CA VAL A 691 15.90 -8.08 -13.14
C VAL A 691 16.12 -6.61 -12.80
N THR A 692 17.20 -6.33 -12.11
CA THR A 692 17.65 -4.97 -11.86
C THR A 692 18.74 -4.65 -12.86
N VAL A 693 18.41 -3.86 -13.89
CA VAL A 693 19.41 -3.37 -14.84
C VAL A 693 20.33 -2.37 -14.14
N THR A 694 21.62 -2.72 -14.09
CA THR A 694 22.67 -1.96 -13.42
C THR A 694 23.41 -1.05 -14.40
N ASP A 695 23.60 -1.53 -15.63
CA ASP A 695 24.27 -0.77 -16.68
C ASP A 695 23.71 -1.05 -18.07
N VAL A 696 23.77 -0.05 -18.93
CA VAL A 696 23.35 -0.11 -20.33
C VAL A 696 24.39 0.61 -21.17
N GLN A 697 25.00 -0.10 -22.10
CA GLN A 697 26.05 0.41 -22.97
C GLN A 697 25.70 0.19 -24.43
N TYR A 698 26.08 1.14 -25.29
CA TYR A 698 25.88 1.07 -26.73
C TYR A 698 27.23 0.97 -27.43
N ALA A 699 27.43 -0.10 -28.19
CA ALA A 699 28.67 -0.32 -28.93
C ALA A 699 28.37 -0.66 -30.40
N ARG A 700 29.34 -0.41 -31.30
CA ARG A 700 29.29 -0.93 -32.67
C ARG A 700 29.94 -2.31 -32.68
N ALA A 701 29.40 -3.24 -33.46
CA ALA A 701 29.89 -4.62 -33.50
C ALA A 701 31.37 -4.74 -33.93
N ASN A 702 31.85 -3.82 -34.78
CA ASN A 702 33.25 -3.74 -35.21
C ASN A 702 34.18 -2.98 -34.25
N SER A 703 33.66 -2.34 -33.20
CA SER A 703 34.44 -1.49 -32.29
C SER A 703 34.28 -1.89 -30.82
N LEU A 704 34.00 -3.18 -30.56
CA LEU A 704 33.87 -3.70 -29.20
C LEU A 704 35.21 -3.58 -28.45
N SER A 705 35.15 -3.07 -27.23
CA SER A 705 36.30 -2.77 -26.38
C SER A 705 36.44 -3.75 -25.22
N THR A 706 37.59 -3.73 -24.55
CA THR A 706 37.82 -4.49 -23.30
C THR A 706 36.83 -4.09 -22.20
N ARG A 707 36.38 -2.83 -22.18
CA ARG A 707 35.34 -2.35 -21.27
C ARG A 707 33.98 -2.98 -21.57
N ASP A 708 33.63 -3.15 -22.84
CA ASP A 708 32.37 -3.80 -23.25
C ASP A 708 32.38 -5.28 -22.84
N ALA A 709 33.51 -5.97 -23.04
CA ALA A 709 33.71 -7.35 -22.60
C ALA A 709 33.58 -7.49 -21.07
N ALA A 710 34.26 -6.61 -20.32
CA ALA A 710 34.17 -6.59 -18.86
C ALA A 710 32.74 -6.32 -18.37
N SER A 711 32.01 -5.40 -19.01
CA SER A 711 30.61 -5.08 -18.67
C SER A 711 29.65 -6.22 -19.00
N ALA A 712 29.99 -7.03 -20.02
CA ALA A 712 29.29 -8.26 -20.36
C ALA A 712 29.67 -9.45 -19.45
N GLY A 713 30.63 -9.29 -18.54
CA GLY A 713 31.17 -10.37 -17.72
C GLY A 713 32.02 -11.38 -18.49
N MET A 714 32.62 -10.96 -19.61
CA MET A 714 33.43 -11.80 -20.49
C MET A 714 34.92 -11.52 -20.31
N SER A 715 35.73 -12.56 -20.53
CA SER A 715 37.17 -12.54 -20.28
C SER A 715 37.96 -11.83 -21.38
N SER A 716 37.39 -11.69 -22.58
CA SER A 716 38.05 -11.04 -23.72
C SER A 716 37.07 -10.42 -24.71
N VAL A 717 37.58 -9.47 -25.51
CA VAL A 717 36.82 -8.86 -26.63
C VAL A 717 36.44 -9.89 -27.69
N ARG A 718 37.30 -10.90 -27.91
CA ARG A 718 37.06 -11.96 -28.90
C ARG A 718 35.87 -12.82 -28.51
N GLU A 719 35.77 -13.21 -27.23
CA GLU A 719 34.63 -13.95 -26.68
C GLU A 719 33.32 -13.18 -26.88
N LEU A 720 33.35 -11.86 -26.64
CA LEU A 720 32.22 -10.98 -26.90
C LEU A 720 31.84 -10.90 -28.38
N GLN A 721 32.82 -10.76 -29.27
CA GLN A 721 32.59 -10.73 -30.72
C GLN A 721 31.97 -12.04 -31.24
N GLU A 722 32.44 -13.18 -30.76
CA GLU A 722 31.91 -14.50 -31.10
C GLU A 722 30.47 -14.67 -30.61
N ALA A 723 30.18 -14.28 -29.35
CA ALA A 723 28.82 -14.31 -28.80
C ALA A 723 27.83 -13.43 -29.57
N VAL A 724 28.25 -12.20 -29.91
CA VAL A 724 27.43 -11.27 -30.71
C VAL A 724 27.19 -11.81 -32.12
N SER A 725 28.21 -12.40 -32.75
CA SER A 725 28.11 -12.96 -34.11
C SER A 725 27.19 -14.19 -34.16
N LEU A 726 27.29 -15.08 -33.17
CA LEU A 726 26.38 -16.23 -32.99
C LEU A 726 24.93 -15.76 -32.78
N ARG A 727 24.74 -14.71 -31.99
CA ARG A 727 23.42 -14.20 -31.62
C ARG A 727 22.75 -13.42 -32.74
N PHE A 728 23.52 -12.67 -33.52
CA PHE A 728 23.03 -11.83 -34.62
C PHE A 728 23.80 -12.09 -35.92
N PRO A 729 23.61 -13.26 -36.58
CA PRO A 729 24.37 -13.63 -37.78
C PRO A 729 24.20 -12.68 -38.97
N ARG A 730 23.11 -11.89 -38.97
CA ARG A 730 22.76 -10.91 -40.01
C ARG A 730 23.01 -9.46 -39.59
N LEU A 731 23.77 -9.22 -38.51
CA LEU A 731 24.14 -7.87 -38.10
C LEU A 731 25.22 -7.33 -39.05
N ALA A 732 25.04 -6.10 -39.56
CA ALA A 732 26.09 -5.43 -40.33
C ALA A 732 27.35 -5.26 -39.46
N ARG A 733 28.55 -5.23 -40.07
CA ARG A 733 29.81 -5.08 -39.32
C ARG A 733 29.85 -3.81 -38.47
N ASP A 734 29.26 -2.72 -38.95
CA ASP A 734 29.11 -1.48 -38.20
C ASP A 734 27.75 -1.41 -37.46
N GLY A 735 27.00 -2.49 -37.34
CA GLY A 735 25.71 -2.49 -36.64
C GLY A 735 25.86 -2.12 -35.17
N TRP A 736 24.87 -1.38 -34.65
CA TRP A 736 24.79 -1.10 -33.21
C TRP A 736 24.31 -2.34 -32.44
N ILE A 737 24.85 -2.50 -31.23
CA ILE A 737 24.33 -3.41 -30.21
C ILE A 737 24.14 -2.64 -28.90
N THR A 738 23.19 -3.12 -28.09
CA THR A 738 23.00 -2.68 -26.72
C THR A 738 23.40 -3.82 -25.79
N ILE A 739 24.34 -3.54 -24.89
CA ILE A 739 24.78 -4.46 -23.84
C ILE A 739 24.06 -4.04 -22.57
N VAL A 740 23.23 -4.92 -22.03
CA VAL A 740 22.45 -4.65 -20.82
C VAL A 740 22.97 -5.57 -19.73
N SER A 741 23.62 -4.99 -18.71
CA SER A 741 24.09 -5.69 -17.52
C SER A 741 23.04 -5.60 -16.41
N PHE A 742 22.78 -6.70 -15.71
CA PHE A 742 21.72 -6.76 -14.71
C PHE A 742 22.03 -7.72 -13.56
N ASP A 743 21.39 -7.45 -12.43
CA ASP A 743 21.28 -8.38 -11.32
C ASP A 743 19.93 -9.09 -11.35
N SER A 744 19.95 -10.41 -11.48
CA SER A 744 18.74 -11.23 -11.40
C SER A 744 18.27 -11.34 -9.95
N LEU A 745 16.95 -11.33 -9.72
CA LEU A 745 16.39 -11.72 -8.42
C LEU A 745 16.61 -13.21 -8.10
N ALA A 746 16.97 -14.00 -9.13
CA ALA A 746 17.36 -15.39 -9.00
C ALA A 746 18.82 -15.62 -8.57
N LYS A 747 19.61 -14.55 -8.39
CA LYS A 747 21.04 -14.67 -8.03
C LYS A 747 21.17 -15.31 -6.64
N HIS A 748 21.64 -16.56 -6.62
CA HIS A 748 22.58 -16.99 -5.60
C HIS A 748 23.84 -16.18 -5.83
N VAL A 749 24.25 -15.39 -4.85
CA VAL A 749 25.64 -14.94 -4.88
C VAL A 749 26.48 -16.19 -4.66
N SER A 750 27.30 -16.47 -5.68
CA SER A 750 28.33 -17.49 -5.78
C SER A 750 29.10 -17.73 -4.49
#